data_AF-A0A8S8XXC4-F1
#
_entry.id   AF-A0A8S8XXC4-F1
#
_cell.length_a   1.000
_cell.length_b   1.000
_cell.length_c   1.000
_cell.angle_alpha   90.00
_cell.angle_beta   90.00
_cell.angle_gamma   90.00
#
_symmetry.space_group_name_H-M   'P 1'
#
loop_
_entity.id
_entity.type
_entity.pdbx_description
1 polymer ?
#
loop_
_entity_poly.entity_id
_entity_poly.type
_entity_poly.pdbx_seq_one_letter_code
_entity_poly.pdbx_strand_id
1 'polypeptide(L)'
;MARLDTIRALEKRGLSTQLAEKTVELGYQLGTLKKCSLKDLEKDFYYKEILQLIDVAKIKSIDRDEIVDKALKEGDISDGPISADQALRRVEKKLGVIWSLPEGYTIDGVLKQISRKGQVLLGVAFPINSKQFRYPFHGYVYLKSRGICYQSVITEVVSFDRPNIPEEKELLLSAHTSEPYVTFLRIERLIEMPRTIRLEEFRKMDGTQVKSARNYTQVEDSLDLDRERLRFEEERINALKLFTEMGLSQKVSLSLFTHGIFLASQVVIATDNELRAAGVPAAKLAKFRDAAAEAAAVELQEPVSSKTTVKKKKKAEKEEKPVKKINKFRKAAAKLASDLPGLYIEEISIEAETNKLGNKEIEGLVKEYTKLNDAETNIKEILAKKEGSLPQGVVREIAEKSLKHKLKPKQLEKVIDGGILQYVQNKVDATEAVGVIAAQSIGEPGTQMTMRTFHYAGVAEMNVTLGLPRLIEIVDARRIPKTPIMEVFLEPNVSSSQKKALEIANLIEAQSVSQLAKISTDITNLRVLIEPDMKILKTRGLPIEELAARIKKKGRLKSKMTIEKGVITLEEDDVSFKKLYLLEDKVSHLMVDGIGNIQRAIVRKEGDEYVIFTEGSDLQAILEVPGVDPTRTNTNSIHEVAEVLGIEAARIAISNELHKTLSEQGLAVDPRHNMLVSML
;
A
#
# COMPACT_ATOMS: atom_id res chain seq x y z
N MET A 1 -35.51 9.94 27.57
CA MET A 1 -36.09 8.73 26.96
C MET A 1 -36.35 8.94 25.48
N ALA A 2 -37.26 9.85 25.09
CA ALA A 2 -37.61 10.10 23.67
C ALA A 2 -36.41 10.28 22.71
N ARG A 3 -35.36 11.03 23.10
CA ARG A 3 -34.14 11.24 22.29
C ARG A 3 -33.34 9.94 22.02
N LEU A 4 -33.15 9.12 23.05
CA LEU A 4 -32.44 7.84 22.93
C LEU A 4 -33.28 6.82 22.16
N ASP A 5 -34.60 6.86 22.31
CA ASP A 5 -35.52 6.00 21.58
C ASP A 5 -35.55 6.35 20.09
N THR A 6 -35.46 7.64 19.72
CA THR A 6 -35.34 8.07 18.33
C THR A 6 -33.99 7.70 17.70
N ILE A 7 -32.89 7.84 18.43
CA ILE A 7 -31.55 7.41 17.96
C ILE A 7 -31.57 5.89 17.69
N ARG A 8 -32.04 5.10 18.66
CA ARG A 8 -32.19 3.64 18.51
C ARG A 8 -33.12 3.26 17.36
N ALA A 9 -34.19 4.02 17.11
CA ALA A 9 -35.09 3.77 15.99
C ALA A 9 -34.44 4.03 14.62
N LEU A 10 -33.55 5.02 14.52
CA LEU A 10 -32.77 5.33 13.33
C LEU A 10 -31.65 4.30 13.11
N GLU A 11 -30.95 3.91 14.17
CA GLU A 11 -29.93 2.84 14.15
C GLU A 11 -30.50 1.49 13.71
N LYS A 12 -31.70 1.13 14.20
CA LYS A 12 -32.42 -0.08 13.79
C LYS A 12 -32.75 -0.13 12.30
N ARG A 13 -32.81 1.02 11.63
CA ARG A 13 -33.09 1.12 10.19
C ARG A 13 -31.83 1.21 9.33
N GLY A 14 -30.64 1.18 9.94
CA GLY A 14 -29.36 1.11 9.22
C GLY A 14 -28.52 2.38 9.20
N LEU A 15 -28.87 3.42 9.98
CA LEU A 15 -27.97 4.57 10.18
C LEU A 15 -26.78 4.21 11.07
N SER A 16 -25.63 4.81 10.81
CA SER A 16 -24.49 4.76 11.73
C SER A 16 -24.83 5.51 13.03
N THR A 17 -24.26 5.08 14.15
CA THR A 17 -24.53 5.67 15.48
C THR A 17 -24.25 7.17 15.48
N GLN A 18 -23.11 7.57 14.91
CA GLN A 18 -22.68 8.97 14.78
C GLN A 18 -23.66 9.81 13.95
N LEU A 19 -24.17 9.27 12.83
CA LEU A 19 -25.13 9.98 11.99
C LEU A 19 -26.53 10.01 12.62
N ALA A 20 -26.94 8.95 13.32
CA ALA A 20 -28.18 8.91 14.07
C ALA A 20 -28.19 9.92 15.23
N GLU A 21 -27.06 10.10 15.93
CA GLU A 21 -26.89 11.13 16.95
C GLU A 21 -26.95 12.54 16.34
N LYS A 22 -26.17 12.80 15.28
CA LYS A 22 -26.15 14.08 14.57
C LYS A 22 -27.52 14.48 14.04
N THR A 23 -28.26 13.55 13.45
CA THR A 23 -29.61 13.82 12.89
C THR A 23 -30.63 14.18 13.97
N VAL A 24 -30.57 13.51 15.12
CA VAL A 24 -31.46 13.79 16.26
C VAL A 24 -31.05 15.09 16.97
N GLU A 25 -29.75 15.43 17.00
CA GLU A 25 -29.25 16.71 17.52
C GLU A 25 -29.72 17.92 16.71
N LEU A 26 -29.79 17.77 15.40
CA LEU A 26 -30.33 18.78 14.47
C LEU A 26 -31.87 18.87 14.49
N GLY A 27 -32.55 18.09 15.36
CA GLY A 27 -34.00 18.14 15.53
C GLY A 27 -34.80 17.38 14.46
N TYR A 28 -34.13 16.61 13.60
CA TYR A 28 -34.81 15.79 12.59
C TYR A 28 -35.39 14.52 13.22
N GLN A 29 -36.70 14.31 13.02
CA GLN A 29 -37.41 13.08 13.35
C GLN A 29 -37.78 12.35 12.03
N LEU A 30 -38.08 11.05 12.12
CA LEU A 30 -38.52 10.24 10.96
C LEU A 30 -39.68 10.87 10.16
N GLY A 31 -40.58 11.61 10.82
CA GLY A 31 -41.68 12.31 10.17
C GLY A 31 -41.26 13.61 9.46
N THR A 32 -40.26 14.33 9.98
CA THR A 32 -39.74 15.56 9.38
C THR A 32 -38.78 15.25 8.24
N LEU A 33 -37.90 14.25 8.38
CA LEU A 33 -36.99 13.77 7.32
C LEU A 33 -37.74 13.41 6.03
N LYS A 34 -38.94 12.84 6.12
CA LYS A 34 -39.78 12.50 4.95
C LYS A 34 -40.32 13.71 4.18
N LYS A 35 -40.36 14.88 4.81
CA LYS A 35 -40.95 16.11 4.26
C LYS A 35 -39.89 17.16 3.88
N CYS A 36 -38.62 16.92 4.20
CA CYS A 36 -37.52 17.85 3.93
C CYS A 36 -37.22 17.96 2.43
N SER A 37 -36.85 19.16 1.99
CA SER A 37 -36.36 19.40 0.64
C SER A 37 -34.85 19.18 0.56
N LEU A 38 -34.32 18.90 -0.64
CA LEU A 38 -32.88 18.69 -0.87
C LEU A 38 -32.04 19.89 -0.41
N LYS A 39 -32.55 21.12 -0.54
CA LYS A 39 -31.89 22.36 -0.08
C LYS A 39 -31.78 22.48 1.43
N ASP A 40 -32.66 21.83 2.19
CA ASP A 40 -32.61 21.83 3.65
C ASP A 40 -31.57 20.81 4.13
N LEU A 41 -31.48 19.66 3.47
CA LEU A 41 -30.50 18.62 3.79
C LEU A 41 -29.07 19.00 3.36
N GLU A 42 -28.90 19.71 2.25
CA GLU A 42 -27.59 20.21 1.77
C GLU A 42 -26.92 21.19 2.75
N LYS A 43 -27.69 21.85 3.64
CA LYS A 43 -27.13 22.78 4.64
C LYS A 43 -26.45 22.07 5.82
N ASP A 44 -27.00 20.92 6.20
CA ASP A 44 -26.68 20.27 7.47
C ASP A 44 -25.93 18.94 7.31
N PHE A 45 -26.01 18.33 6.11
CA PHE A 45 -25.47 17.01 5.83
C PHE A 45 -24.63 16.97 4.55
N TYR A 46 -23.60 16.14 4.54
CA TYR A 46 -22.81 15.87 3.33
C TYR A 46 -23.61 14.99 2.35
N TYR A 47 -23.32 15.07 1.05
CA TYR A 47 -24.03 14.28 0.01
C TYR A 47 -24.10 12.77 0.33
N LYS A 48 -23.03 12.20 0.90
CA LYS A 48 -23.00 10.79 1.37
C LYS A 48 -23.99 10.50 2.51
N GLU A 49 -24.12 11.43 3.46
CA GLU A 49 -25.02 11.33 4.60
C GLU A 49 -26.48 11.47 4.13
N ILE A 50 -26.72 12.37 3.17
CA ILE A 50 -28.02 12.56 2.53
C ILE A 50 -28.48 11.26 1.84
N LEU A 51 -27.61 10.57 1.10
CA LEU A 51 -27.95 9.28 0.49
C LEU A 51 -28.35 8.22 1.53
N GLN A 52 -27.63 8.14 2.66
CA GLN A 52 -27.99 7.25 3.76
C GLN A 52 -29.35 7.60 4.39
N LEU A 53 -29.62 8.90 4.56
CA LEU A 53 -30.88 9.38 5.09
C LEU A 53 -32.06 9.08 4.14
N ILE A 54 -31.85 9.18 2.83
CA ILE A 54 -32.85 8.83 1.82
C ILE A 54 -33.25 7.36 1.91
N ASP A 55 -32.29 6.45 2.05
CA ASP A 55 -32.54 5.01 2.17
C ASP A 55 -33.35 4.68 3.44
N VAL A 56 -32.95 5.25 4.57
CA VAL A 56 -33.56 4.97 5.88
C VAL A 56 -34.94 5.62 6.05
N ALA A 57 -35.09 6.85 5.57
CA ALA A 57 -36.37 7.56 5.61
C ALA A 57 -37.30 7.18 4.44
N LYS A 58 -36.80 6.47 3.41
CA LYS A 58 -37.50 6.16 2.15
C LYS A 58 -38.11 7.40 1.51
N ILE A 59 -37.29 8.46 1.38
CA ILE A 59 -37.71 9.74 0.81
C ILE A 59 -37.89 9.55 -0.70
N LYS A 60 -39.13 9.66 -1.19
CA LYS A 60 -39.44 9.54 -2.62
C LYS A 60 -39.39 10.88 -3.38
N SER A 61 -39.30 11.99 -2.66
CA SER A 61 -39.36 13.36 -3.22
C SER A 61 -38.01 13.88 -3.70
N ILE A 62 -36.91 13.18 -3.42
CA ILE A 62 -35.55 13.59 -3.78
C ILE A 62 -35.01 12.59 -4.80
N ASP A 63 -34.57 13.09 -5.95
CA ASP A 63 -33.95 12.27 -6.98
C ASP A 63 -32.50 11.94 -6.59
N ARG A 64 -32.13 10.66 -6.73
CA ARG A 64 -30.79 10.15 -6.36
C ARG A 64 -29.75 10.57 -7.39
N ASP A 65 -30.14 10.59 -8.66
CA ASP A 65 -29.24 10.87 -9.78
C ASP A 65 -28.76 12.33 -9.73
N GLU A 66 -29.65 13.27 -9.34
CA GLU A 66 -29.30 14.68 -9.14
C GLU A 66 -28.26 14.90 -8.02
N ILE A 67 -28.30 14.09 -6.96
CA ILE A 67 -27.33 14.18 -5.84
C ILE A 67 -25.95 13.73 -6.30
N VAL A 68 -25.89 12.61 -7.03
CA VAL A 68 -24.62 12.05 -7.50
C VAL A 68 -23.99 12.98 -8.54
N ASP A 69 -24.78 13.50 -9.48
CA ASP A 69 -24.30 14.47 -10.47
C ASP A 69 -23.77 15.76 -9.83
N LYS A 70 -24.41 16.24 -8.77
CA LYS A 70 -23.91 17.40 -8.00
C LYS A 70 -22.64 17.06 -7.23
N ALA A 71 -22.59 15.92 -6.55
CA ALA A 71 -21.41 15.47 -5.81
C ALA A 71 -20.18 15.30 -6.72
N LEU A 72 -20.37 14.79 -7.95
CA LEU A 72 -19.33 14.68 -8.97
C LEU A 72 -18.87 16.04 -9.50
N LYS A 73 -19.78 17.00 -9.67
CA LYS A 73 -19.46 18.37 -10.15
C LYS A 73 -18.73 19.22 -9.12
N GLU A 74 -19.07 19.07 -7.83
CA GLU A 74 -18.44 19.81 -6.75
C GLU A 74 -17.07 19.21 -6.33
N GLY A 75 -16.74 18.01 -6.83
CA GLY A 75 -15.45 17.36 -6.57
C GLY A 75 -15.33 16.85 -5.13
N ASP A 76 -16.43 16.80 -4.39
CA ASP A 76 -16.53 16.39 -2.99
C ASP A 76 -16.53 14.85 -2.85
N ILE A 77 -15.57 14.22 -3.54
CA ILE A 77 -15.24 12.80 -3.39
C ILE A 77 -14.26 12.63 -2.20
N SER A 78 -13.74 13.73 -1.64
CA SER A 78 -12.81 13.66 -0.50
C SER A 78 -13.56 13.40 0.80
N ASP A 79 -13.21 12.29 1.44
CA ASP A 79 -13.45 12.02 2.85
C ASP A 79 -13.15 13.31 3.64
N GLY A 80 -14.14 13.85 4.36
CA GLY A 80 -13.89 14.80 5.45
C GLY A 80 -12.82 14.25 6.42
N PRO A 81 -12.30 15.07 7.34
CA PRO A 81 -11.20 14.67 8.23
C PRO A 81 -11.51 13.32 8.89
N ILE A 82 -10.65 12.35 8.61
CA ILE A 82 -10.80 10.96 9.02
C ILE A 82 -10.82 10.94 10.55
N SER A 83 -11.92 10.45 11.14
CA SER A 83 -11.97 10.24 12.59
C SER A 83 -10.90 9.23 13.00
N ALA A 84 -10.32 9.37 14.20
CA ALA A 84 -9.26 8.47 14.68
C ALA A 84 -9.64 6.98 14.59
N ASP A 85 -10.92 6.65 14.78
CA ASP A 85 -11.46 5.30 14.62
C ASP A 85 -11.46 4.82 13.16
N GLN A 86 -11.68 5.71 12.20
CA GLN A 86 -11.64 5.40 10.77
C GLN A 86 -10.20 5.22 10.26
N ALA A 87 -9.25 5.98 10.81
CA ALA A 87 -7.83 5.81 10.52
C ALA A 87 -7.30 4.48 11.09
N LEU A 88 -7.71 4.12 12.31
CA LEU A 88 -7.38 2.83 12.94
C LEU A 88 -7.95 1.64 12.14
N ARG A 89 -9.20 1.73 11.65
CA ARG A 89 -9.81 0.72 10.76
C ARG A 89 -9.03 0.48 9.47
N ARG A 90 -8.30 1.48 8.98
CA ARG A 90 -7.51 1.40 7.74
C ARG A 90 -6.14 0.74 7.94
N VAL A 91 -5.59 0.85 9.15
CA VAL A 91 -4.29 0.26 9.53
C VAL A 91 -4.47 -1.19 9.99
N GLU A 92 -5.61 -1.52 10.61
CA GLU A 92 -5.89 -2.87 11.08
C GLU A 92 -6.70 -3.68 10.05
N LYS A 93 -6.08 -4.74 9.49
CA LYS A 93 -6.82 -5.73 8.70
C LYS A 93 -7.87 -6.42 9.58
N LYS A 94 -9.14 -6.08 9.39
CA LYS A 94 -10.26 -6.73 10.08
C LYS A 94 -10.62 -8.05 9.41
N LEU A 95 -10.96 -9.04 10.23
CA LEU A 95 -11.45 -10.33 9.78
C LEU A 95 -12.97 -10.28 9.63
N GLY A 96 -13.45 -10.59 8.42
CA GLY A 96 -14.85 -10.83 8.12
C GLY A 96 -15.11 -12.30 7.79
N VAL A 97 -16.38 -12.69 7.71
CA VAL A 97 -16.77 -14.07 7.39
C VAL A 97 -17.86 -14.09 6.33
N ILE A 98 -17.62 -14.79 5.22
CA ILE A 98 -18.70 -15.18 4.30
C ILE A 98 -19.33 -16.47 4.83
N TRP A 99 -20.65 -16.51 4.96
CA TRP A 99 -21.39 -17.68 5.46
C TRP A 99 -22.73 -17.86 4.75
N SER A 100 -23.22 -19.10 4.69
CA SER A 100 -24.53 -19.43 4.10
C SER A 100 -25.59 -19.64 5.18
N LEU A 101 -26.83 -19.22 4.90
CA LEU A 101 -27.97 -19.52 5.78
C LEU A 101 -28.20 -21.04 5.90
N PRO A 102 -28.36 -21.58 7.11
CA PRO A 102 -28.74 -22.98 7.32
C PRO A 102 -30.12 -23.27 6.72
N GLU A 103 -30.38 -24.53 6.37
CA GLU A 103 -31.68 -24.96 5.87
C GLU A 103 -32.78 -24.64 6.89
N GLY A 104 -33.93 -24.16 6.43
CA GLY A 104 -35.07 -23.75 7.29
C GLY A 104 -35.09 -22.27 7.71
N TYR A 105 -33.99 -21.52 7.58
CA TYR A 105 -33.97 -20.08 7.86
C TYR A 105 -34.30 -19.25 6.62
N THR A 106 -35.22 -18.30 6.75
CA THR A 106 -35.52 -17.29 5.71
C THR A 106 -35.05 -15.92 6.16
N ILE A 107 -34.59 -15.09 5.22
CA ILE A 107 -34.16 -13.71 5.50
C ILE A 107 -35.29 -12.90 6.14
N ASP A 108 -36.51 -13.04 5.63
CA ASP A 108 -37.69 -12.38 6.19
C ASP A 108 -37.97 -12.82 7.64
N GLY A 109 -37.74 -14.10 7.95
CA GLY A 109 -37.84 -14.63 9.32
C GLY A 109 -36.81 -13.99 10.26
N VAL A 110 -35.56 -13.88 9.81
CA VAL A 110 -34.46 -13.24 10.56
C VAL A 110 -34.76 -11.75 10.77
N LEU A 111 -35.13 -11.02 9.72
CA LEU A 111 -35.44 -9.59 9.79
C LEU A 111 -36.64 -9.30 10.72
N LYS A 112 -37.66 -10.16 10.72
CA LYS A 112 -38.83 -10.04 11.61
C LYS A 112 -38.46 -10.23 13.08
N GLN A 113 -37.53 -11.13 13.38
CA GLN A 113 -37.01 -11.37 14.72
C GLN A 113 -36.09 -10.25 15.20
N ILE A 114 -35.17 -9.76 14.35
CA ILE A 114 -34.36 -8.56 14.63
C ILE A 114 -35.27 -7.39 14.98
N SER A 115 -36.33 -7.18 14.19
CA SER A 115 -37.29 -6.09 14.42
C SER A 115 -38.05 -6.20 15.76
N ARG A 116 -38.33 -7.42 16.22
CA ARG A 116 -39.07 -7.70 17.47
C ARG A 116 -38.18 -7.65 18.71
N LYS A 117 -37.03 -8.34 18.71
CA LYS A 117 -36.16 -8.55 19.88
C LYS A 117 -34.89 -7.70 19.86
N GLY A 118 -34.60 -7.01 18.76
CA GLY A 118 -33.39 -6.19 18.57
C GLY A 118 -32.14 -7.00 18.18
N GLN A 119 -32.13 -8.30 18.43
CA GLN A 119 -31.04 -9.21 18.08
C GLN A 119 -31.59 -10.60 17.74
N VAL A 120 -30.80 -11.40 17.02
CA VAL A 120 -31.11 -12.79 16.68
C VAL A 120 -29.92 -13.67 16.98
N LEU A 121 -30.14 -14.73 17.73
CA LEU A 121 -29.18 -15.81 17.89
C LEU A 121 -29.46 -16.86 16.80
N LEU A 122 -28.49 -17.05 15.90
CA LEU A 122 -28.60 -17.99 14.79
C LEU A 122 -27.57 -19.11 14.95
N GLY A 123 -28.05 -20.35 15.01
CA GLY A 123 -27.20 -21.54 15.10
C GLY A 123 -26.60 -21.87 13.75
N VAL A 124 -25.30 -22.13 13.71
CA VAL A 124 -24.59 -22.48 12.48
C VAL A 124 -23.80 -23.79 12.65
N ALA A 125 -23.87 -24.65 11.64
CA ALA A 125 -23.31 -26.00 11.65
C ALA A 125 -21.79 -26.05 11.40
N PHE A 126 -21.04 -25.01 11.78
CA PHE A 126 -19.57 -24.98 11.65
C PHE A 126 -18.88 -24.28 12.83
N PRO A 127 -17.68 -24.73 13.23
CA PRO A 127 -16.91 -24.11 14.30
C PRO A 127 -16.28 -22.79 13.83
N ILE A 128 -16.53 -21.71 14.56
CA ILE A 128 -15.83 -20.43 14.39
C ILE A 128 -14.99 -20.17 15.63
N ASN A 129 -13.69 -19.90 15.45
CA ASN A 129 -12.83 -19.51 16.56
C ASN A 129 -13.09 -18.05 16.95
N SER A 130 -13.87 -17.82 18.01
CA SER A 130 -14.23 -16.49 18.51
C SER A 130 -13.03 -15.61 18.86
N LYS A 131 -11.88 -16.20 19.24
CA LYS A 131 -10.66 -15.46 19.62
C LYS A 131 -9.99 -14.72 18.45
N GLN A 132 -10.30 -15.11 17.20
CA GLN A 132 -9.72 -14.50 16.01
C GLN A 132 -10.43 -13.20 15.62
N PHE A 133 -11.65 -12.96 16.11
CA PHE A 133 -12.47 -11.83 15.72
C PHE A 133 -12.48 -10.75 16.80
N ARG A 134 -12.45 -9.49 16.39
CA ARG A 134 -12.74 -8.34 17.26
C ARG A 134 -14.20 -7.96 17.07
N TYR A 135 -14.96 -7.92 18.15
CA TYR A 135 -16.38 -7.58 18.11
C TYR A 135 -16.63 -6.07 18.11
N PRO A 136 -17.67 -5.59 17.40
CA PRO A 136 -18.45 -6.31 16.41
C PRO A 136 -17.68 -6.48 15.08
N PHE A 137 -17.91 -7.59 14.38
CA PHE A 137 -17.33 -7.83 13.05
C PHE A 137 -18.42 -8.04 11.99
N HIS A 138 -18.05 -7.90 10.71
CA HIS A 138 -18.96 -8.05 9.58
C HIS A 138 -18.96 -9.48 9.05
N GLY A 139 -20.16 -10.05 8.93
CA GLY A 139 -20.43 -11.28 8.20
C GLY A 139 -21.16 -10.99 6.89
N TYR A 140 -20.90 -11.77 5.86
CA TYR A 140 -21.50 -11.63 4.53
C TYR A 140 -22.34 -12.85 4.22
N VAL A 141 -23.64 -12.67 4.02
CA VAL A 141 -24.58 -13.77 3.80
C VAL A 141 -24.59 -14.15 2.32
N TYR A 142 -24.13 -15.37 2.04
CA TYR A 142 -24.11 -15.97 0.71
C TYR A 142 -25.38 -16.79 0.47
N LEU A 143 -26.13 -16.43 -0.58
CA LEU A 143 -27.28 -17.17 -1.09
C LEU A 143 -26.88 -17.91 -2.36
N LYS A 144 -27.08 -19.23 -2.41
CA LYS A 144 -26.72 -20.06 -3.59
C LYS A 144 -27.36 -19.58 -4.89
N SER A 145 -28.54 -18.97 -4.83
CA SER A 145 -29.28 -18.47 -6.00
C SER A 145 -28.94 -17.05 -6.43
N ARG A 146 -28.33 -16.24 -5.54
CA ARG A 146 -28.20 -14.78 -5.74
C ARG A 146 -26.84 -14.19 -5.35
N GLY A 147 -25.90 -14.96 -4.82
CA GLY A 147 -24.60 -14.46 -4.36
C GLY A 147 -24.67 -13.79 -2.98
N ILE A 148 -23.76 -12.84 -2.71
CA ILE A 148 -23.72 -12.10 -1.44
C ILE A 148 -24.63 -10.89 -1.54
N CYS A 149 -25.73 -10.90 -0.79
CA CYS A 149 -26.75 -9.83 -0.83
C CYS A 149 -26.92 -9.09 0.50
N TYR A 150 -26.40 -9.63 1.61
CA TYR A 150 -26.59 -9.03 2.93
C TYR A 150 -25.30 -9.00 3.73
N GLN A 151 -25.10 -7.92 4.47
CA GLN A 151 -24.08 -7.78 5.49
C GLN A 151 -24.71 -7.90 6.88
N SER A 152 -24.30 -8.91 7.64
CA SER A 152 -24.67 -9.15 9.03
C SER A 152 -23.65 -8.50 9.98
N VAL A 153 -24.10 -7.72 10.95
CA VAL A 153 -23.25 -7.21 12.05
C VAL A 153 -23.33 -8.19 13.21
N ILE A 154 -22.21 -8.88 13.48
CA ILE A 154 -22.12 -9.93 14.50
C ILE A 154 -21.48 -9.34 15.76
N THR A 155 -22.20 -9.41 16.88
CA THR A 155 -21.78 -8.83 18.17
C THR A 155 -21.12 -9.85 19.09
N GLU A 156 -21.44 -11.13 18.93
CA GLU A 156 -20.90 -12.21 19.75
C GLU A 156 -20.92 -13.53 18.96
N VAL A 157 -19.91 -14.36 19.17
CA VAL A 157 -19.89 -15.77 18.73
C VAL A 157 -19.84 -16.63 19.98
N VAL A 158 -20.87 -17.46 20.17
CA VAL A 158 -20.96 -18.38 21.29
C VAL A 158 -20.59 -19.78 20.78
N SER A 159 -19.44 -20.30 21.20
CA SER A 159 -18.96 -21.65 20.87
C SER A 159 -19.17 -22.64 22.02
N PHE A 160 -19.28 -23.93 21.70
CA PHE A 160 -19.60 -25.03 22.64
C PHE A 160 -18.45 -25.49 23.56
N ASP A 161 -17.36 -24.72 23.73
CA ASP A 161 -16.32 -25.02 24.74
C ASP A 161 -16.77 -24.70 26.19
N ARG A 162 -18.07 -24.43 26.41
CA ARG A 162 -18.68 -24.27 27.74
C ARG A 162 -19.84 -25.25 27.90
N PRO A 163 -19.91 -26.00 29.02
CA PRO A 163 -20.95 -27.02 29.25
C PRO A 163 -22.36 -26.44 29.52
N ASN A 164 -22.52 -25.12 29.52
CA ASN A 164 -23.83 -24.47 29.70
C ASN A 164 -24.30 -23.91 28.36
N ILE A 165 -25.19 -24.64 27.70
CA ILE A 165 -26.05 -24.13 26.62
C ILE A 165 -26.77 -22.89 27.17
N PRO A 166 -26.75 -21.72 26.50
CA PRO A 166 -27.65 -20.64 26.87
C PRO A 166 -29.08 -21.13 26.66
N GLU A 167 -29.79 -21.40 27.75
CA GLU A 167 -31.24 -21.62 27.73
C GLU A 167 -31.95 -20.29 27.40
N GLU A 168 -31.81 -19.79 26.17
CA GLU A 168 -32.79 -18.86 25.63
C GLU A 168 -34.00 -19.70 25.18
N LYS A 169 -35.05 -19.74 26.02
CA LYS A 169 -36.32 -20.49 25.84
C LYS A 169 -37.08 -20.25 24.51
N GLU A 170 -36.56 -19.45 23.59
CA GLU A 170 -37.19 -19.15 22.31
C GLU A 170 -36.15 -18.98 21.19
N LEU A 171 -35.46 -20.07 20.85
CA LEU A 171 -34.84 -20.22 19.52
C LEU A 171 -35.95 -20.15 18.45
N LEU A 172 -35.66 -19.46 17.34
CA LEU A 172 -36.57 -19.38 16.19
C LEU A 172 -36.78 -20.75 15.58
N LEU A 173 -37.95 -21.32 15.88
CA LEU A 173 -38.54 -22.52 15.30
C LEU A 173 -37.96 -23.86 15.76
N SER A 174 -38.89 -24.75 16.08
CA SER A 174 -38.75 -26.13 16.55
C SER A 174 -38.41 -27.11 15.42
N ALA A 175 -37.59 -26.70 14.45
CA ALA A 175 -37.15 -27.55 13.35
C ALA A 175 -35.62 -27.54 13.31
N HIS A 176 -35.03 -28.72 13.09
CA HIS A 176 -33.58 -29.00 13.12
C HIS A 176 -33.02 -29.40 14.50
N THR A 177 -33.68 -30.36 15.14
CA THR A 177 -33.13 -31.21 16.20
C THR A 177 -32.14 -32.28 15.70
N SER A 178 -31.80 -32.29 14.40
CA SER A 178 -31.05 -33.38 13.76
C SER A 178 -29.62 -33.03 13.30
N GLU A 179 -29.19 -31.77 13.36
CA GLU A 179 -27.80 -31.39 13.09
C GLU A 179 -27.13 -30.84 14.36
N PRO A 180 -25.91 -31.28 14.72
CA PRO A 180 -25.19 -30.75 15.85
C PRO A 180 -24.66 -29.36 15.49
N TYR A 181 -25.41 -28.30 15.81
CA TYR A 181 -24.91 -26.93 15.70
C TYR A 181 -23.66 -26.76 16.59
N VAL A 182 -22.57 -26.24 16.02
CA VAL A 182 -21.26 -26.12 16.70
C VAL A 182 -20.98 -24.71 17.19
N THR A 183 -21.68 -23.70 16.63
CA THR A 183 -21.51 -22.29 16.96
C THR A 183 -22.80 -21.50 16.83
N PHE A 184 -23.05 -20.52 17.70
CA PHE A 184 -24.13 -19.55 17.56
C PHE A 184 -23.59 -18.14 17.27
N LEU A 185 -24.20 -17.47 16.29
CA LEU A 185 -23.92 -16.08 15.93
C LEU A 185 -25.00 -15.17 16.50
N ARG A 186 -24.61 -14.18 17.31
CA ARG A 186 -25.51 -13.11 17.76
C ARG A 186 -25.48 -11.98 16.74
N ILE A 187 -26.48 -11.94 15.88
CA ILE A 187 -26.64 -10.96 14.80
C ILE A 187 -27.49 -9.79 15.33
N GLU A 188 -26.92 -8.60 15.33
CA GLU A 188 -27.61 -7.38 15.75
C GLU A 188 -28.36 -6.73 14.59
N ARG A 189 -27.73 -6.68 13.40
CA ARG A 189 -28.29 -6.03 12.21
C ARG A 189 -28.00 -6.83 10.96
N LEU A 190 -28.96 -6.82 10.03
CA LEU A 190 -28.80 -7.36 8.69
C LEU A 190 -29.08 -6.24 7.69
N ILE A 191 -28.06 -5.81 6.96
CA ILE A 191 -28.09 -4.70 6.03
C ILE A 191 -28.14 -5.28 4.62
N GLU A 192 -29.11 -4.87 3.81
CA GLU A 192 -29.20 -5.24 2.40
C GLU A 192 -28.18 -4.44 1.59
N MET A 193 -27.43 -5.12 0.72
CA MET A 193 -26.40 -4.50 -0.11
C MET A 193 -27.03 -3.82 -1.34
N PRO A 194 -26.47 -2.70 -1.84
CA PRO A 194 -26.97 -2.02 -3.03
C PRO A 194 -26.98 -2.89 -4.30
N ARG A 195 -26.03 -3.84 -4.38
CA ARG A 195 -25.95 -4.87 -5.42
C ARG A 195 -25.45 -6.18 -4.84
N THR A 196 -25.74 -7.29 -5.52
CA THR A 196 -25.04 -8.55 -5.27
C THR A 196 -23.53 -8.36 -5.51
N ILE A 197 -22.73 -8.78 -4.54
CA ILE A 197 -21.27 -8.84 -4.66
C ILE A 197 -20.87 -10.27 -5.00
N ARG A 198 -19.99 -10.41 -6.01
CA ARG A 198 -19.45 -11.71 -6.42
C ARG A 198 -18.35 -12.16 -5.46
N LEU A 199 -18.16 -13.48 -5.32
CA LEU A 199 -17.11 -14.04 -4.45
C LEU A 199 -15.70 -13.56 -4.85
N GLU A 200 -15.47 -13.36 -6.15
CA GLU A 200 -14.18 -12.90 -6.71
C GLU A 200 -13.76 -11.50 -6.25
N GLU A 201 -14.73 -10.67 -5.81
CA GLU A 201 -14.45 -9.35 -5.25
C GLU A 201 -13.87 -9.44 -3.83
N PHE A 202 -14.06 -10.56 -3.13
CA PHE A 202 -13.48 -10.80 -1.81
C PHE A 202 -12.10 -11.46 -1.91
N ARG A 203 -11.23 -11.07 -0.98
CA ARG A 203 -9.90 -11.66 -0.79
C ARG A 203 -9.82 -12.40 0.52
N LYS A 204 -9.15 -13.54 0.51
CA LYS A 204 -8.71 -14.23 1.73
C LYS A 204 -7.56 -13.46 2.38
N MET A 205 -7.22 -13.80 3.61
CA MET A 205 -6.07 -13.22 4.33
C MET A 205 -4.75 -13.41 3.58
N ASP A 206 -4.63 -14.48 2.79
CA ASP A 206 -3.46 -14.78 1.96
C ASP A 206 -3.39 -13.94 0.66
N GLY A 207 -4.33 -13.01 0.46
CA GLY A 207 -4.42 -12.15 -0.72
C GLY A 207 -5.05 -12.80 -1.96
N THR A 208 -5.35 -14.11 -1.91
CA THR A 208 -6.02 -14.84 -2.99
C THR A 208 -7.51 -14.52 -3.06
N GLN A 209 -8.08 -14.50 -4.27
CA GLN A 209 -9.52 -14.31 -4.48
C GLN A 209 -10.33 -15.50 -3.96
N VAL A 210 -11.53 -15.21 -3.42
CA VAL A 210 -12.45 -16.26 -2.97
C VAL A 210 -13.15 -16.87 -4.19
N LYS A 211 -12.81 -18.12 -4.51
CA LYS A 211 -13.41 -18.87 -5.63
C LYS A 211 -14.67 -19.66 -5.26
N SER A 212 -14.84 -20.01 -3.99
CA SER A 212 -16.02 -20.71 -3.50
C SER A 212 -16.27 -20.38 -2.04
N ALA A 213 -17.55 -20.17 -1.71
CA ALA A 213 -18.01 -20.17 -0.34
C ALA A 213 -18.41 -21.60 0.02
N ARG A 214 -17.55 -22.31 0.77
CA ARG A 214 -18.02 -23.46 1.58
C ARG A 214 -18.85 -22.91 2.76
N ASN A 215 -19.39 -23.77 3.62
CA ASN A 215 -20.25 -23.41 4.76
C ASN A 215 -19.84 -22.09 5.46
N TYR A 216 -18.53 -21.82 5.61
CA TYR A 216 -18.00 -20.47 5.78
C TYR A 216 -16.64 -20.25 5.10
N THR A 217 -16.25 -18.98 4.92
CA THR A 217 -14.91 -18.58 4.44
C THR A 217 -14.48 -17.28 5.13
N GLN A 218 -13.27 -17.28 5.72
CA GLN A 218 -12.68 -16.08 6.30
C GLN A 218 -12.15 -15.15 5.21
N VAL A 219 -12.47 -13.87 5.33
CA VAL A 219 -12.11 -12.84 4.34
C VAL A 219 -11.53 -11.61 5.02
N GLU A 220 -10.69 -10.89 4.28
CA GLU A 220 -10.23 -9.57 4.68
C GLU A 220 -11.39 -8.59 4.52
N ASP A 221 -11.84 -7.99 5.63
CA ASP A 221 -12.96 -7.06 5.68
C ASP A 221 -12.52 -5.67 5.23
N SER A 222 -12.40 -5.53 3.91
CA SER A 222 -12.00 -4.29 3.22
C SER A 222 -13.20 -3.46 2.75
N LEU A 223 -14.41 -4.02 2.84
CA LEU A 223 -15.64 -3.43 2.32
C LEU A 223 -16.29 -2.51 3.37
N ASP A 224 -16.13 -1.20 3.20
CA ASP A 224 -16.82 -0.21 4.01
C ASP A 224 -18.03 0.35 3.25
N LEU A 225 -19.22 -0.16 3.56
CA LEU A 225 -20.48 0.26 2.93
C LEU A 225 -20.71 1.77 3.00
N ASP A 226 -20.31 2.42 4.09
CA ASP A 226 -20.55 3.86 4.25
C ASP A 226 -19.72 4.68 3.26
N ARG A 227 -18.52 4.18 2.93
CA ARG A 227 -17.59 4.81 1.99
C ARG A 227 -17.89 4.48 0.55
N GLU A 228 -18.25 3.23 0.27
CA GLU A 228 -18.48 2.76 -1.09
C GLU A 228 -19.87 3.09 -1.63
N ARG A 229 -20.79 3.60 -0.82
CA ARG A 229 -22.14 4.02 -1.26
C ARG A 229 -22.15 4.94 -2.48
N LEU A 230 -21.31 5.97 -2.51
CA LEU A 230 -21.24 6.90 -3.64
C LEU A 230 -20.73 6.19 -4.90
N ARG A 231 -19.72 5.33 -4.73
CA ARG A 231 -19.19 4.47 -5.80
C ARG A 231 -20.27 3.53 -6.33
N PHE A 232 -21.06 2.88 -5.47
CA PHE A 232 -22.13 1.99 -5.90
C PHE A 232 -23.22 2.73 -6.67
N GLU A 233 -23.56 3.96 -6.28
CA GLU A 233 -24.54 4.77 -7.02
C GLU A 233 -23.98 5.26 -8.37
N GLU A 234 -22.69 5.58 -8.45
CA GLU A 234 -22.01 5.88 -9.72
C GLU A 234 -21.97 4.65 -10.64
N GLU A 235 -21.58 3.48 -10.10
CA GLU A 235 -21.64 2.19 -10.81
C GLU A 235 -23.07 1.91 -11.31
N ARG A 236 -24.10 2.24 -10.51
CA ARG A 236 -25.51 2.10 -10.91
C ARG A 236 -25.87 2.98 -12.10
N ILE A 237 -25.51 4.27 -12.06
CA ILE A 237 -25.80 5.22 -13.15
C ILE A 237 -25.10 4.80 -14.44
N ASN A 238 -23.84 4.39 -14.35
CA ASN A 238 -23.06 3.95 -15.50
C ASN A 238 -23.63 2.66 -16.11
N ALA A 239 -23.96 1.66 -15.27
CA ALA A 239 -24.59 0.43 -15.73
C ALA A 239 -25.96 0.66 -16.37
N LEU A 240 -26.78 1.55 -15.79
CA LEU A 240 -28.08 1.91 -16.36
C LEU A 240 -27.93 2.53 -17.75
N LYS A 241 -27.01 3.49 -17.92
CA LYS A 241 -26.73 4.10 -19.24
C LYS A 241 -26.30 3.04 -20.25
N LEU A 242 -25.28 2.26 -19.90
CA LEU A 242 -24.72 1.19 -20.75
C LEU A 242 -25.79 0.18 -21.20
N PHE A 243 -26.60 -0.34 -20.29
CA PHE A 243 -27.63 -1.32 -20.66
C PHE A 243 -28.82 -0.71 -21.41
N THR A 244 -29.14 0.56 -21.16
CA THR A 244 -30.18 1.26 -21.95
C THR A 244 -29.72 1.52 -23.38
N GLU A 245 -28.44 1.84 -23.60
CA GLU A 245 -27.85 1.97 -24.94
C GLU A 245 -27.86 0.63 -25.68
N MET A 246 -27.71 -0.49 -24.98
CA MET A 246 -27.84 -1.85 -25.52
C MET A 246 -29.30 -2.29 -25.77
N GLY A 247 -30.29 -1.42 -25.59
CA GLY A 247 -31.69 -1.67 -25.94
C GLY A 247 -32.52 -2.41 -24.88
N LEU A 248 -32.08 -2.39 -23.62
CA LEU A 248 -32.85 -2.84 -22.46
C LEU A 248 -33.66 -1.70 -21.83
N SER A 249 -34.75 -2.04 -21.13
CA SER A 249 -35.52 -1.06 -20.38
C SER A 249 -34.80 -0.69 -19.07
N GLN A 250 -35.07 0.49 -18.52
CA GLN A 250 -34.50 0.92 -17.23
C GLN A 250 -34.80 -0.08 -16.10
N LYS A 251 -35.99 -0.72 -16.11
CA LYS A 251 -36.37 -1.73 -15.10
C LYS A 251 -35.51 -3.00 -15.20
N VAL A 252 -35.22 -3.47 -16.41
CA VAL A 252 -34.38 -4.65 -16.63
C VAL A 252 -32.91 -4.32 -16.33
N SER A 253 -32.47 -3.11 -16.71
CA SER A 253 -31.11 -2.62 -16.43
C SER A 253 -30.83 -2.47 -14.93
N LEU A 254 -31.80 -1.97 -14.16
CA LEU A 254 -31.73 -1.94 -12.70
C LEU A 254 -31.68 -3.36 -12.12
N SER A 255 -32.48 -4.28 -12.68
CA SER A 255 -32.49 -5.67 -12.25
C SER A 255 -31.14 -6.37 -12.49
N LEU A 256 -30.49 -6.13 -13.64
CA LEU A 256 -29.13 -6.60 -13.91
C LEU A 256 -28.12 -6.07 -12.88
N PHE A 257 -28.17 -4.77 -12.58
CA PHE A 257 -27.32 -4.15 -11.57
C PHE A 257 -27.51 -4.80 -10.19
N THR A 258 -28.77 -5.02 -9.75
CA THR A 258 -29.04 -5.67 -8.46
C THR A 258 -28.51 -7.10 -8.38
N HIS A 259 -28.44 -7.82 -9.51
CA HIS A 259 -27.87 -9.17 -9.59
C HIS A 259 -26.33 -9.16 -9.73
N GLY A 260 -25.68 -8.00 -9.59
CA GLY A 260 -24.22 -7.86 -9.64
C GLY A 260 -23.65 -7.96 -11.06
N ILE A 261 -24.44 -7.60 -12.07
CA ILE A 261 -24.01 -7.47 -13.47
C ILE A 261 -24.07 -5.99 -13.84
N PHE A 262 -22.92 -5.35 -13.97
CA PHE A 262 -22.81 -3.91 -14.21
C PHE A 262 -21.73 -3.54 -15.24
N LEU A 263 -20.88 -4.49 -15.66
CA LEU A 263 -19.90 -4.33 -16.75
C LEU A 263 -20.32 -5.13 -17.98
N ALA A 264 -19.89 -4.70 -19.17
CA ALA A 264 -20.15 -5.44 -20.42
C ALA A 264 -19.45 -6.80 -20.41
N SER A 265 -18.20 -6.86 -19.91
CA SER A 265 -17.45 -8.11 -19.72
C SER A 265 -18.17 -9.14 -18.84
N GLN A 266 -18.90 -8.69 -17.81
CA GLN A 266 -19.66 -9.59 -16.93
C GLN A 266 -20.88 -10.21 -17.61
N VAL A 267 -21.47 -9.52 -18.59
CA VAL A 267 -22.58 -10.05 -19.40
C VAL A 267 -22.11 -11.18 -20.32
N VAL A 268 -20.90 -11.06 -20.87
CA VAL A 268 -20.28 -12.09 -21.71
C VAL A 268 -20.01 -13.36 -20.91
N ILE A 269 -19.57 -13.22 -19.66
CA ILE A 269 -19.26 -14.34 -18.75
C ILE A 269 -20.52 -14.97 -18.15
N ALA A 270 -21.59 -14.19 -17.95
CA ALA A 270 -22.80 -14.64 -17.27
C ALA A 270 -23.54 -15.76 -18.02
N THR A 271 -24.09 -16.70 -17.25
CA THR A 271 -24.88 -17.82 -17.81
C THR A 271 -26.27 -17.36 -18.26
N ASP A 272 -26.89 -18.10 -19.19
CA ASP A 272 -28.26 -17.83 -19.66
C ASP A 272 -29.27 -17.81 -18.51
N ASN A 273 -29.05 -18.66 -17.50
CA ASN A 273 -29.92 -18.74 -16.34
C ASN A 273 -29.80 -17.49 -15.45
N GLU A 274 -28.59 -16.94 -15.29
CA GLU A 274 -28.35 -15.69 -14.54
C GLU A 274 -28.98 -14.49 -15.24
N LEU A 275 -28.83 -14.38 -16.56
CA LEU A 275 -29.42 -13.28 -17.34
C LEU A 275 -30.96 -13.34 -17.34
N ARG A 276 -31.54 -14.55 -17.40
CA ARG A 276 -32.99 -14.76 -17.28
C ARG A 276 -33.50 -14.45 -15.87
N ALA A 277 -32.76 -14.87 -14.83
CA ALA A 277 -33.10 -14.54 -13.44
C ALA A 277 -33.05 -13.03 -13.18
N ALA A 278 -32.14 -12.31 -13.85
CA ALA A 278 -32.07 -10.86 -13.85
C ALA A 278 -33.15 -10.17 -14.71
N GLY A 279 -34.03 -10.92 -15.40
CA GLY A 279 -35.18 -10.39 -16.13
C GLY A 279 -34.93 -10.04 -17.60
N VAL A 280 -33.82 -10.49 -18.20
CA VAL A 280 -33.56 -10.31 -19.64
C VAL A 280 -34.46 -11.26 -20.46
N PRO A 281 -35.25 -10.74 -21.43
CA PRO A 281 -36.12 -11.58 -22.25
C PRO A 281 -35.31 -12.57 -23.10
N ALA A 282 -35.75 -13.84 -23.15
CA ALA A 282 -35.06 -14.90 -23.90
C ALA A 282 -34.82 -14.54 -25.39
N ALA A 283 -35.75 -13.82 -26.02
CA ALA A 283 -35.66 -13.38 -27.40
C ALA A 283 -34.57 -12.32 -27.65
N LYS A 284 -34.11 -11.61 -26.62
CA LYS A 284 -33.10 -10.54 -26.72
C LYS A 284 -31.70 -10.97 -26.26
N LEU A 285 -31.53 -12.19 -25.72
CA LEU A 285 -30.26 -12.66 -25.14
C LEU A 285 -29.11 -12.67 -26.14
N ALA A 286 -29.33 -13.18 -27.35
CA ALA A 286 -28.29 -13.26 -28.38
C ALA A 286 -27.81 -11.85 -28.79
N LYS A 287 -28.74 -10.97 -29.17
CA LYS A 287 -28.45 -9.57 -29.53
C LYS A 287 -27.78 -8.80 -28.40
N PHE A 288 -28.18 -9.06 -27.15
CA PHE A 288 -27.59 -8.44 -25.98
C PHE A 288 -26.16 -8.90 -25.73
N ARG A 289 -25.84 -10.19 -25.96
CA ARG A 289 -24.47 -10.70 -25.87
C ARG A 289 -23.56 -10.16 -26.96
N ASP A 290 -24.06 -10.05 -28.19
CA ASP A 290 -23.28 -9.49 -29.30
C ASP A 290 -22.93 -8.02 -29.01
N ALA A 291 -23.92 -7.22 -28.59
CA ALA A 291 -23.69 -5.84 -28.17
C ALA A 291 -22.77 -5.71 -26.94
N ALA A 292 -22.88 -6.63 -25.98
CA ALA A 292 -21.99 -6.68 -24.83
C ALA A 292 -20.56 -7.11 -25.18
N ALA A 293 -20.37 -7.97 -26.18
CA ALA A 293 -19.05 -8.38 -26.65
C ALA A 293 -18.34 -7.23 -27.37
N GLU A 294 -19.06 -6.45 -28.18
CA GLU A 294 -18.54 -5.22 -28.79
C GLU A 294 -18.15 -4.19 -27.74
N ALA A 295 -19.01 -3.93 -26.75
CA ALA A 295 -18.69 -3.01 -25.65
C ALA A 295 -17.55 -3.51 -24.75
N ALA A 296 -17.46 -4.82 -24.49
CA ALA A 296 -16.36 -5.41 -23.72
C ALA A 296 -15.01 -5.31 -24.46
N ALA A 297 -15.01 -5.40 -25.80
CA ALA A 297 -13.81 -5.18 -26.60
C ALA A 297 -13.32 -3.73 -26.50
N VAL A 298 -14.24 -2.76 -26.40
CA VAL A 298 -13.92 -1.35 -26.14
C VAL A 298 -13.41 -1.15 -24.71
N GLU A 299 -14.06 -1.75 -23.70
CA GLU A 299 -13.61 -1.74 -22.29
C GLU A 299 -12.18 -2.29 -22.11
N LEU A 300 -11.78 -3.30 -22.90
CA LEU A 300 -10.44 -3.91 -22.86
C LEU A 300 -9.36 -3.09 -23.57
N GLN A 301 -9.74 -2.23 -24.52
CA GLN A 301 -8.82 -1.36 -25.27
C GLN A 301 -8.50 -0.06 -24.53
N GLU A 302 -9.42 0.42 -23.70
CA GLU A 302 -9.13 1.52 -22.79
C GLU A 302 -8.29 0.99 -21.61
N PRO A 303 -7.07 1.49 -21.37
CA PRO A 303 -6.35 1.14 -20.16
C PRO A 303 -7.23 1.54 -18.98
N VAL A 304 -7.45 0.61 -18.05
CA VAL A 304 -8.15 0.89 -16.77
C VAL A 304 -7.51 2.15 -16.20
N SER A 305 -8.20 3.29 -16.35
CA SER A 305 -7.61 4.55 -15.94
C SER A 305 -7.43 4.44 -14.44
N SER A 306 -6.18 4.33 -14.02
CA SER A 306 -5.78 4.46 -12.64
C SER A 306 -6.34 5.80 -12.19
N LYS A 307 -7.40 5.77 -11.37
CA LYS A 307 -7.93 6.90 -10.59
C LYS A 307 -7.70 8.24 -11.28
N THR A 308 -8.68 8.71 -12.04
CA THR A 308 -8.72 10.06 -12.60
C THR A 308 -8.07 11.03 -11.63
N THR A 309 -6.84 11.44 -11.93
CA THR A 309 -6.06 12.32 -11.08
C THR A 309 -6.73 13.67 -11.20
N VAL A 310 -7.60 13.96 -10.23
CA VAL A 310 -8.21 15.28 -10.11
C VAL A 310 -7.07 16.27 -9.94
N LYS A 311 -6.89 17.11 -10.96
CA LYS A 311 -6.04 18.30 -10.91
C LYS A 311 -6.47 19.12 -9.70
N LYS A 312 -5.69 19.08 -8.62
CA LYS A 312 -5.79 20.01 -7.50
C LYS A 312 -5.67 21.44 -8.02
N LYS A 313 -6.78 22.18 -8.07
CA LYS A 313 -6.70 23.65 -8.02
C LYS A 313 -6.39 24.04 -6.58
N LYS A 314 -5.16 24.53 -6.41
CA LYS A 314 -4.59 25.10 -5.20
C LYS A 314 -5.55 26.09 -4.50
N LYS A 315 -5.71 25.93 -3.19
CA LYS A 315 -5.28 26.96 -2.24
C LYS A 315 -4.06 26.41 -1.53
N ALA A 316 -2.89 26.78 -2.03
CA ALA A 316 -1.63 26.50 -1.38
C ALA A 316 -1.44 27.58 -0.32
N GLU A 317 -1.63 27.24 0.95
CA GLU A 317 -0.71 27.74 1.95
C GLU A 317 0.68 27.27 1.52
N LYS A 318 1.60 28.21 1.36
CA LYS A 318 2.99 27.94 1.01
C LYS A 318 3.64 27.27 2.22
N GLU A 319 3.48 25.97 2.36
CA GLU A 319 4.54 25.16 2.94
C GLU A 319 5.61 25.03 1.85
N GLU A 320 6.68 25.79 2.05
CA GLU A 320 7.92 25.63 1.31
C GLU A 320 8.39 24.19 1.51
N LYS A 321 8.16 23.33 0.51
CA LYS A 321 8.96 22.11 0.38
C LYS A 321 10.42 22.55 0.46
N PRO A 322 11.25 21.99 1.35
CA PRO A 322 12.67 22.30 1.39
C PRO A 322 13.29 21.71 0.13
N VAL A 323 13.23 22.46 -0.98
CA VAL A 323 14.07 22.19 -2.13
C VAL A 323 15.48 22.46 -1.64
N LYS A 324 16.22 21.41 -1.27
CA LYS A 324 17.65 21.50 -0.94
C LYS A 324 18.29 22.37 -2.02
N LYS A 325 18.93 23.48 -1.60
CA LYS A 325 19.56 24.45 -2.50
C LYS A 325 20.53 23.69 -3.41
N ILE A 326 20.32 23.76 -4.73
CA ILE A 326 21.25 23.22 -5.72
C ILE A 326 22.67 23.66 -5.35
N ASN A 327 23.56 22.67 -5.22
CA ASN A 327 24.91 22.82 -4.70
C ASN A 327 25.69 23.89 -5.49
N LYS A 328 26.53 24.68 -4.81
CA LYS A 328 27.22 25.85 -5.40
C LYS A 328 28.11 25.45 -6.58
N PHE A 329 28.75 24.29 -6.50
CA PHE A 329 29.62 23.72 -7.53
C PHE A 329 28.82 23.31 -8.78
N ARG A 330 27.64 22.71 -8.60
CA ARG A 330 26.73 22.33 -9.70
C ARG A 330 26.26 23.56 -10.49
N LYS A 331 25.95 24.65 -9.80
CA LYS A 331 25.60 25.94 -10.45
C LYS A 331 26.78 26.56 -11.19
N ALA A 332 27.99 26.46 -10.65
CA ALA A 332 29.19 26.99 -11.29
C ALA A 332 29.53 26.20 -12.56
N ALA A 333 29.48 24.86 -12.50
CA ALA A 333 29.71 23.97 -13.62
C ALA A 333 28.68 24.16 -14.74
N ALA A 334 27.38 24.19 -14.41
CA ALA A 334 26.31 24.42 -15.39
C ALA A 334 26.40 25.78 -16.09
N LYS A 335 26.95 26.80 -15.42
CA LYS A 335 27.14 28.13 -16.00
C LYS A 335 28.37 28.19 -16.92
N LEU A 336 29.42 27.44 -16.62
CA LEU A 336 30.66 27.40 -17.41
C LEU A 336 30.58 26.43 -18.60
N ALA A 337 29.73 25.40 -18.51
CA ALA A 337 29.56 24.39 -19.55
C ALA A 337 28.39 24.68 -20.52
N SER A 338 27.82 25.91 -20.52
CA SER A 338 26.61 26.25 -21.29
C SER A 338 26.69 25.98 -22.79
N ASP A 339 27.90 25.92 -23.34
CA ASP A 339 28.15 25.78 -24.78
C ASP A 339 28.22 24.30 -25.23
N LEU A 340 28.15 23.35 -24.30
CA LEU A 340 28.20 21.90 -24.56
C LEU A 340 26.80 21.26 -24.58
N PRO A 341 26.61 20.14 -25.30
CA PRO A 341 25.38 19.35 -25.21
C PRO A 341 24.99 19.00 -23.77
N GLY A 342 23.69 19.01 -23.44
CA GLY A 342 23.19 18.86 -22.07
C GLY A 342 23.70 17.64 -21.29
N LEU A 343 24.03 16.55 -22.00
CA LEU A 343 24.61 15.34 -21.41
C LEU A 343 26.00 15.60 -20.79
N TYR A 344 26.84 16.39 -21.45
CA TYR A 344 28.15 16.79 -20.94
C TYR A 344 28.04 17.82 -19.81
N ILE A 345 27.00 18.67 -19.85
CA ILE A 345 26.71 19.60 -18.75
C ILE A 345 26.41 18.81 -17.47
N GLU A 346 25.61 17.75 -17.56
CA GLU A 346 25.30 16.90 -16.41
C GLU A 346 26.53 16.15 -15.90
N GLU A 347 27.35 15.56 -16.77
CA GLU A 347 28.59 14.87 -16.37
C GLU A 347 29.58 15.81 -15.67
N ILE A 348 29.86 16.97 -16.26
CA ILE A 348 30.75 17.97 -15.67
C ILE A 348 30.16 18.49 -14.35
N SER A 349 28.83 18.60 -14.26
CA SER A 349 28.14 19.03 -13.05
C SER A 349 28.23 18.00 -11.92
N ILE A 350 28.11 16.71 -12.24
CA ILE A 350 28.26 15.60 -11.29
C ILE A 350 29.71 15.52 -10.83
N GLU A 351 30.67 15.58 -11.76
CA GLU A 351 32.10 15.47 -11.46
C GLU A 351 32.61 16.67 -10.63
N ALA A 352 32.13 17.89 -10.94
CA ALA A 352 32.40 19.07 -10.15
C ALA A 352 31.75 19.03 -8.75
N GLU A 353 30.57 18.42 -8.63
CA GLU A 353 29.89 18.21 -7.34
C GLU A 353 30.60 17.16 -6.49
N THR A 354 31.07 16.07 -7.10
CA THR A 354 31.73 14.95 -6.43
C THR A 354 33.14 15.33 -5.97
N ASN A 355 33.93 15.98 -6.84
CA ASN A 355 35.34 16.29 -6.57
C ASN A 355 35.58 17.73 -6.06
N LYS A 356 34.53 18.55 -5.89
CA LYS A 356 34.60 19.96 -5.43
C LYS A 356 35.61 20.80 -6.24
N LEU A 357 35.56 20.67 -7.56
CA LEU A 357 36.52 21.30 -8.47
C LEU A 357 36.43 22.84 -8.45
N GLY A 358 37.59 23.50 -8.51
CA GLY A 358 37.67 24.95 -8.69
C GLY A 358 37.31 25.37 -10.12
N ASN A 359 36.95 26.64 -10.32
CA ASN A 359 36.55 27.16 -11.66
C ASN A 359 37.60 26.88 -12.76
N LYS A 360 38.90 26.87 -12.43
CA LYS A 360 39.98 26.56 -13.38
C LYS A 360 40.04 25.10 -13.81
N GLU A 361 39.70 24.17 -12.91
CA GLU A 361 39.66 22.73 -13.20
C GLU A 361 38.41 22.40 -14.02
N ILE A 362 37.28 23.07 -13.71
CA ILE A 362 36.05 23.01 -14.51
C ILE A 362 36.31 23.52 -15.93
N GLU A 363 37.03 24.64 -16.12
CA GLU A 363 37.45 25.11 -17.44
C GLU A 363 38.39 24.15 -18.17
N GLY A 364 39.22 23.39 -17.43
CA GLY A 364 40.06 22.33 -17.97
C GLY A 364 39.25 21.16 -18.52
N LEU A 365 38.27 20.69 -17.75
CA LEU A 365 37.32 19.65 -18.16
C LEU A 365 36.50 20.11 -19.36
N VAL A 366 35.95 21.32 -19.32
CA VAL A 366 35.20 21.89 -20.45
C VAL A 366 36.01 21.84 -21.74
N LYS A 367 37.31 22.17 -21.70
CA LYS A 367 38.20 22.10 -22.88
C LYS A 367 38.48 20.68 -23.37
N GLU A 368 38.50 19.70 -22.47
CA GLU A 368 38.65 18.30 -22.83
C GLU A 368 37.36 17.76 -23.48
N TYR A 369 36.21 18.04 -22.85
CA TYR A 369 34.90 17.69 -23.36
C TYR A 369 34.55 18.39 -24.68
N THR A 370 35.00 19.63 -24.93
CA THR A 370 34.85 20.27 -26.25
C THR A 370 35.60 19.52 -27.34
N LYS A 371 36.85 19.10 -27.06
CA LYS A 371 37.63 18.30 -28.03
C LYS A 371 37.01 16.93 -28.28
N LEU A 372 36.42 16.35 -27.25
CA LEU A 372 35.72 15.07 -27.33
C LEU A 372 34.43 15.21 -28.15
N ASN A 373 33.68 16.29 -27.94
CA ASN A 373 32.49 16.62 -28.73
C ASN A 373 32.84 16.88 -30.21
N ASP A 374 33.93 17.59 -30.49
CA ASP A 374 34.41 17.80 -31.88
C ASP A 374 34.82 16.48 -32.55
N ALA A 375 35.42 15.56 -31.79
CA ALA A 375 35.73 14.22 -32.31
C ALA A 375 34.46 13.39 -32.55
N GLU A 376 33.46 13.50 -31.68
CA GLU A 376 32.16 12.84 -31.86
C GLU A 376 31.36 13.40 -33.04
N THR A 377 31.35 14.71 -33.26
CA THR A 377 30.68 15.31 -34.43
C THR A 377 31.32 14.85 -35.72
N ASN A 378 32.66 14.82 -35.79
CA ASN A 378 33.39 14.28 -36.93
C ASN A 378 33.04 12.80 -37.19
N ILE A 379 32.93 11.98 -36.15
CA ILE A 379 32.53 10.57 -36.29
C ILE A 379 31.06 10.45 -36.72
N LYS A 380 30.16 11.28 -36.18
CA LYS A 380 28.74 11.33 -36.56
C LYS A 380 28.55 11.74 -38.02
N GLU A 381 29.35 12.67 -38.54
CA GLU A 381 29.34 13.03 -39.96
C GLU A 381 29.81 11.88 -40.86
N ILE A 382 30.84 11.13 -40.44
CA ILE A 382 31.30 9.93 -41.16
C ILE A 382 30.24 8.84 -41.13
N LEU A 383 29.55 8.66 -39.99
CA LEU A 383 28.44 7.71 -39.85
C LEU A 383 27.24 8.09 -40.73
N ALA A 384 26.88 9.37 -40.79
CA ALA A 384 25.80 9.89 -41.63
C ALA A 384 26.08 9.65 -43.13
N LYS A 385 27.33 9.77 -43.57
CA LYS A 385 27.74 9.46 -44.95
C LYS A 385 27.67 7.97 -45.30
N LYS A 386 27.66 7.08 -44.30
CA LYS A 386 27.71 5.61 -44.48
C LYS A 386 26.39 4.91 -44.16
N GLU A 387 25.31 5.66 -43.85
CA GLU A 387 23.99 5.14 -43.48
C GLU A 387 24.00 4.11 -42.32
N GLY A 388 25.02 4.15 -41.46
CA GLY A 388 25.20 3.23 -40.33
C GLY A 388 24.82 3.89 -39.00
N SER A 389 24.12 3.15 -38.13
CA SER A 389 23.77 3.60 -36.77
C SER A 389 24.55 2.80 -35.72
N LEU A 390 25.29 3.51 -34.87
CA LEU A 390 25.97 2.98 -33.68
C LEU A 390 25.45 3.68 -32.42
N PRO A 391 25.34 2.97 -31.28
CA PRO A 391 25.00 3.59 -30.01
C PRO A 391 25.98 4.69 -29.61
N GLN A 392 25.48 5.77 -28.99
CA GLN A 392 26.29 6.92 -28.59
C GLN A 392 27.50 6.54 -27.71
N GLY A 393 27.33 5.59 -26.77
CA GLY A 393 28.44 5.14 -25.92
C GLY A 393 29.60 4.51 -26.72
N VAL A 394 29.31 3.77 -27.79
CA VAL A 394 30.35 3.18 -28.66
C VAL A 394 31.04 4.27 -29.47
N VAL A 395 30.29 5.26 -29.96
CA VAL A 395 30.85 6.42 -30.67
C VAL A 395 31.80 7.20 -29.75
N ARG A 396 31.42 7.39 -28.48
CA ARG A 396 32.24 8.02 -27.46
C ARG A 396 33.53 7.25 -27.22
N GLU A 397 33.46 5.94 -27.03
CA GLU A 397 34.66 5.11 -26.86
C GLU A 397 35.62 5.20 -28.05
N ILE A 398 35.08 5.23 -29.28
CA ILE A 398 35.88 5.40 -30.49
C ILE A 398 36.54 6.78 -30.51
N ALA A 399 35.82 7.84 -30.12
CA ALA A 399 36.36 9.18 -30.01
C ALA A 399 37.51 9.27 -28.98
N GLU A 400 37.32 8.72 -27.79
CA GLU A 400 38.33 8.67 -26.74
C GLU A 400 39.59 7.89 -27.17
N LYS A 401 39.41 6.69 -27.74
CA LYS A 401 40.52 5.87 -28.25
C LYS A 401 41.23 6.53 -29.44
N SER A 402 40.49 7.26 -30.28
CA SER A 402 41.04 8.03 -31.40
C SER A 402 41.94 9.17 -30.92
N LEU A 403 41.50 9.91 -29.88
CA LEU A 403 42.30 10.98 -29.25
C LEU A 403 43.54 10.42 -28.54
N LYS A 404 43.41 9.30 -27.81
CA LYS A 404 44.53 8.64 -27.11
C LYS A 404 45.60 8.13 -28.07
N HIS A 405 45.20 7.52 -29.19
CA HIS A 405 46.13 6.90 -30.15
C HIS A 405 46.46 7.77 -31.38
N LYS A 406 45.89 8.97 -31.49
CA LYS A 406 46.05 9.90 -32.62
C LYS A 406 45.88 9.21 -33.98
N LEU A 407 44.74 8.54 -34.15
CA LEU A 407 44.44 7.77 -35.37
C LEU A 407 44.37 8.68 -36.60
N LYS A 408 44.93 8.21 -37.72
CA LYS A 408 44.77 8.88 -39.02
C LYS A 408 43.32 8.71 -39.52
N PRO A 409 42.78 9.63 -40.34
CA PRO A 409 41.38 9.56 -40.82
C PRO A 409 41.04 8.22 -41.50
N LYS A 410 41.96 7.66 -42.30
CA LYS A 410 41.77 6.35 -42.94
C LYS A 410 41.70 5.17 -41.96
N GLN A 411 42.38 5.27 -40.82
CA GLN A 411 42.33 4.23 -39.78
C GLN A 411 41.03 4.35 -38.99
N LEU A 412 40.58 5.56 -38.71
CA LEU A 412 39.29 5.84 -38.08
C LEU A 412 38.13 5.29 -38.91
N GLU A 413 38.15 5.51 -40.23
CA GLU A 413 37.15 4.95 -41.15
C GLU A 413 37.09 3.43 -41.08
N LYS A 414 38.25 2.73 -41.06
CA LYS A 414 38.29 1.27 -40.93
C LYS A 414 37.74 0.77 -39.59
N VAL A 415 38.01 1.49 -38.50
CA VAL A 415 37.50 1.15 -37.16
C VAL A 415 35.97 1.31 -37.14
N ILE A 416 35.46 2.39 -37.72
CA ILE A 416 34.02 2.62 -37.83
C ILE A 416 33.37 1.53 -38.69
N ASP A 417 33.97 1.17 -39.83
CA ASP A 417 33.46 0.11 -40.71
C ASP A 417 33.42 -1.25 -40.01
N GLY A 418 34.49 -1.61 -39.30
CA GLY A 418 34.53 -2.81 -38.47
C GLY A 418 33.49 -2.79 -37.35
N GLY A 419 33.27 -1.62 -36.73
CA GLY A 419 32.28 -1.43 -35.68
C GLY A 419 30.84 -1.60 -36.18
N ILE A 420 30.51 -1.01 -37.34
CA ILE A 420 29.20 -1.17 -37.98
C ILE A 420 28.97 -2.64 -38.35
N LEU A 421 29.96 -3.28 -38.97
CA LEU A 421 29.87 -4.67 -39.38
C LEU A 421 29.62 -5.60 -38.18
N GLN A 422 30.39 -5.44 -37.10
CA GLN A 422 30.18 -6.18 -35.84
C GLN A 422 28.82 -5.88 -35.21
N TYR A 423 28.38 -4.62 -35.23
CA TYR A 423 27.08 -4.25 -34.66
C TYR A 423 25.92 -4.91 -35.42
N VAL A 424 25.96 -4.90 -36.76
CA VAL A 424 24.92 -5.51 -37.60
C VAL A 424 24.92 -7.03 -37.48
N GLN A 425 26.11 -7.66 -37.45
CA GLN A 425 26.23 -9.11 -37.30
C GLN A 425 25.75 -9.63 -35.94
N ASN A 426 25.91 -8.85 -34.86
CA ASN A 426 25.55 -9.25 -33.50
C ASN A 426 24.18 -8.73 -33.06
N LYS A 427 23.33 -8.25 -33.98
CA LYS A 427 21.94 -7.95 -33.64
C LYS A 427 21.21 -9.27 -33.35
N VAL A 428 20.29 -9.22 -32.38
CA VAL A 428 19.38 -10.35 -32.15
C VAL A 428 18.48 -10.51 -33.37
N ASP A 429 18.28 -11.75 -33.80
CA ASP A 429 17.37 -12.06 -34.89
C ASP A 429 15.93 -11.75 -34.47
N ALA A 430 15.15 -11.21 -35.41
CA ALA A 430 13.73 -10.98 -35.18
C ALA A 430 13.04 -12.32 -34.90
N THR A 431 12.06 -12.33 -33.99
CA THR A 431 11.29 -13.52 -33.56
C THR A 431 12.01 -14.51 -32.65
N GLU A 432 13.23 -14.20 -32.22
CA GLU A 432 13.94 -15.00 -31.22
C GLU A 432 13.16 -15.07 -29.89
N ALA A 433 13.12 -16.25 -29.26
CA ALA A 433 12.36 -16.50 -28.04
C ALA A 433 13.11 -16.00 -26.79
N VAL A 434 13.43 -14.70 -26.76
CA VAL A 434 14.26 -14.05 -25.73
C VAL A 434 13.74 -14.25 -24.31
N GLY A 435 12.42 -14.37 -24.13
CA GLY A 435 11.82 -14.65 -22.81
C GLY A 435 12.18 -16.04 -22.28
N VAL A 436 12.18 -17.07 -23.14
CA VAL A 436 12.56 -18.43 -22.76
C VAL A 436 14.05 -18.50 -22.47
N ILE A 437 14.88 -17.87 -23.31
CA ILE A 437 16.34 -17.83 -23.13
C ILE A 437 16.70 -17.12 -21.84
N ALA A 438 16.08 -15.97 -21.55
CA ALA A 438 16.31 -15.23 -20.31
C ALA A 438 15.88 -16.02 -19.08
N ALA A 439 14.71 -16.67 -19.13
CA ALA A 439 14.23 -17.51 -18.04
C ALA A 439 15.16 -18.71 -17.77
N GLN A 440 15.66 -19.37 -18.81
CA GLN A 440 16.64 -20.44 -18.69
C GLN A 440 17.98 -19.93 -18.15
N SER A 441 18.48 -18.81 -18.67
CA SER A 441 19.78 -18.24 -18.28
C SER A 441 19.81 -17.79 -16.82
N ILE A 442 18.68 -17.34 -16.27
CA ILE A 442 18.55 -16.98 -14.85
C ILE A 442 18.28 -18.23 -13.99
N GLY A 443 17.53 -19.19 -14.52
CA GLY A 443 17.14 -20.42 -13.81
C GLY A 443 18.24 -21.48 -13.71
N GLU A 444 19.07 -21.65 -14.73
CA GLU A 444 20.18 -22.62 -14.77
C GLU A 444 21.17 -22.40 -13.60
N PRO A 445 21.66 -21.16 -13.33
CA PRO A 445 22.47 -20.87 -12.16
C PRO A 445 21.79 -21.27 -10.85
N GLY A 446 20.46 -21.19 -10.76
CA GLY A 446 19.70 -21.56 -9.56
C GLY A 446 19.91 -23.00 -9.11
N THR A 447 20.18 -23.92 -10.04
CA THR A 447 20.50 -25.33 -9.72
C THR A 447 21.94 -25.53 -9.26
N GLN A 448 22.84 -24.63 -9.69
CA GLN A 448 24.26 -24.63 -9.35
C GLN A 448 24.55 -23.85 -8.07
N MET A 449 23.59 -23.04 -7.60
CA MET A 449 23.61 -22.35 -6.32
C MET A 449 23.54 -23.37 -5.16
N THR A 450 24.65 -24.03 -4.91
CA THR A 450 24.90 -24.76 -3.67
C THR A 450 25.31 -23.76 -2.58
N MET A 451 24.91 -24.01 -1.33
CA MET A 451 25.17 -23.09 -0.21
C MET A 451 26.67 -22.74 -0.12
N ARG A 452 27.06 -21.52 -0.49
CA ARG A 452 28.38 -20.98 -0.14
C ARG A 452 28.35 -20.44 1.28
N THR A 453 29.42 -20.74 2.01
CA THR A 453 29.62 -20.54 3.45
C THR A 453 29.28 -19.12 3.91
N PHE A 454 28.54 -19.05 5.03
CA PHE A 454 28.09 -17.88 5.82
C PHE A 454 29.20 -16.91 6.28
N HIS A 455 30.38 -16.91 5.67
CA HIS A 455 31.53 -16.13 6.11
C HIS A 455 32.01 -15.25 4.97
N TYR A 456 31.37 -14.09 4.86
CA TYR A 456 31.96 -12.98 4.14
C TYR A 456 33.06 -12.36 5.01
N ALA A 457 34.30 -12.35 4.52
CA ALA A 457 35.39 -11.65 5.17
C ALA A 457 35.18 -10.13 5.02
N GLY A 458 34.38 -9.53 5.92
CA GLY A 458 34.18 -8.08 5.97
C GLY A 458 32.78 -7.63 6.39
N VAL A 459 31.77 -8.52 6.38
CA VAL A 459 30.38 -8.26 6.82
C VAL A 459 29.96 -9.33 7.85
N ALA A 460 30.85 -9.64 8.79
CA ALA A 460 30.59 -10.67 9.80
C ALA A 460 29.50 -10.26 10.82
N GLU A 461 29.06 -9.00 10.82
CA GLU A 461 28.15 -8.46 11.85
C GLU A 461 26.67 -8.40 11.45
N MET A 462 26.30 -8.56 10.17
CA MET A 462 24.90 -8.49 9.71
C MET A 462 24.49 -9.76 8.98
N ASN A 463 23.36 -10.32 9.39
CA ASN A 463 22.75 -11.47 8.74
C ASN A 463 22.04 -11.00 7.46
N VAL A 464 22.65 -11.25 6.30
CA VAL A 464 22.04 -10.97 5.00
C VAL A 464 21.51 -12.28 4.39
N THR A 465 20.26 -12.30 3.94
CA THR A 465 19.78 -13.38 3.08
C THR A 465 20.47 -13.27 1.72
N LEU A 466 21.38 -14.18 1.43
CA LEU A 466 22.14 -14.25 0.19
C LEU A 466 21.76 -15.48 -0.64
N GLY A 467 22.07 -15.43 -1.94
CA GLY A 467 21.92 -16.55 -2.87
C GLY A 467 20.48 -16.80 -3.34
N LEU A 468 20.13 -18.07 -3.54
CA LEU A 468 18.86 -18.48 -4.14
C LEU A 468 17.61 -17.97 -3.38
N PRO A 469 17.56 -17.99 -2.02
CA PRO A 469 16.41 -17.44 -1.30
C PRO A 469 16.15 -15.97 -1.66
N ARG A 470 17.21 -15.17 -1.83
CA ARG A 470 17.08 -13.76 -2.19
C ARG A 470 16.60 -13.57 -3.62
N LEU A 471 17.10 -14.39 -4.55
CA LEU A 471 16.64 -14.38 -5.95
C LEU A 471 15.14 -14.69 -6.03
N ILE A 472 14.66 -15.67 -5.27
CA ILE A 472 13.22 -15.99 -5.15
C ILE A 472 12.43 -14.80 -4.59
N GLU A 473 12.93 -14.12 -3.54
CA GLU A 473 12.23 -12.96 -2.96
C GLU A 473 12.03 -11.81 -3.95
N ILE A 474 13.03 -11.57 -4.82
CA ILE A 474 12.98 -10.53 -5.84
C ILE A 474 11.98 -10.90 -6.93
N VAL A 475 12.05 -12.13 -7.46
CA VAL A 475 11.18 -12.62 -8.54
C VAL A 475 9.72 -12.74 -8.07
N ASP A 476 9.48 -13.19 -6.83
CA ASP A 476 8.14 -13.25 -6.23
C ASP A 476 7.60 -11.88 -5.81
N ALA A 477 8.40 -10.80 -5.99
CA ALA A 477 8.07 -9.44 -5.58
C ALA A 477 7.55 -9.35 -4.13
N ARG A 478 8.26 -9.98 -3.17
CA ARG A 478 7.85 -9.95 -1.76
C ARG A 478 7.79 -8.52 -1.23
N ARG A 479 6.68 -8.18 -0.56
CA ARG A 479 6.47 -6.85 0.03
C ARG A 479 7.55 -6.43 1.03
N ILE A 480 7.92 -7.35 1.91
CA ILE A 480 8.95 -7.12 2.93
C ILE A 480 9.96 -8.26 2.77
N PRO A 481 11.23 -7.95 2.44
CA PRO A 481 12.28 -8.97 2.38
C PRO A 481 12.57 -9.51 3.78
N LYS A 482 13.15 -10.71 3.88
CA LYS A 482 13.42 -11.31 5.21
C LYS A 482 14.43 -10.51 6.02
N THR A 483 15.48 -10.02 5.38
CA THR A 483 16.51 -9.18 6.00
C THR A 483 16.61 -7.87 5.22
N PRO A 484 15.73 -6.89 5.51
CA PRO A 484 15.80 -5.56 4.91
C PRO A 484 17.08 -4.86 5.35
N ILE A 485 17.81 -4.29 4.39
CA ILE A 485 19.09 -3.61 4.63
C ILE A 485 19.11 -2.34 3.77
N MET A 486 19.71 -1.29 4.32
CA MET A 486 20.00 -0.08 3.56
C MET A 486 21.48 0.27 3.59
N GLU A 487 21.91 0.88 2.49
CA GLU A 487 23.23 1.46 2.31
C GLU A 487 23.03 2.98 2.31
N VAL A 488 23.30 3.60 3.46
CA VAL A 488 23.07 5.03 3.72
C VAL A 488 24.39 5.77 3.52
N PHE A 489 24.43 6.56 2.45
CA PHE A 489 25.58 7.39 2.14
C PHE A 489 25.47 8.73 2.87
N LEU A 490 26.61 9.26 3.29
CA LEU A 490 26.70 10.56 3.96
C LEU A 490 27.07 11.66 2.96
N GLU A 491 26.64 12.89 3.24
CA GLU A 491 27.02 14.04 2.43
C GLU A 491 28.55 14.21 2.43
N PRO A 492 29.17 14.69 1.33
CA PRO A 492 30.63 14.85 1.21
C PRO A 492 31.29 15.79 2.23
N ASN A 493 30.51 16.51 3.04
CA ASN A 493 31.01 17.35 4.13
C ASN A 493 31.16 16.58 5.45
N VAL A 494 30.55 15.40 5.52
CA VAL A 494 30.43 14.55 6.70
C VAL A 494 31.10 13.19 6.46
N SER A 495 31.15 12.73 5.20
CA SER A 495 31.63 11.40 4.80
C SER A 495 33.05 11.06 5.27
N SER A 496 33.94 12.03 5.49
CA SER A 496 35.32 11.78 5.98
C SER A 496 35.45 11.70 7.50
N SER A 497 34.42 12.05 8.27
CA SER A 497 34.51 12.20 9.73
C SER A 497 33.77 11.10 10.47
N GLN A 498 34.51 10.17 11.08
CA GLN A 498 33.95 9.04 11.85
C GLN A 498 33.00 9.48 12.97
N LYS A 499 33.32 10.55 13.70
CA LYS A 499 32.50 11.02 14.84
C LYS A 499 31.08 11.41 14.41
N LYS A 500 30.97 12.14 13.30
CA LYS A 500 29.68 12.58 12.76
C LYS A 500 28.90 11.42 12.15
N ALA A 501 29.59 10.48 11.51
CA ALA A 501 28.96 9.26 11.01
C ALA A 501 28.36 8.43 12.15
N LEU A 502 29.06 8.33 13.30
CA LEU A 502 28.53 7.70 14.52
C LEU A 502 27.35 8.46 15.13
N GLU A 503 27.40 9.79 15.15
CA GLU A 503 26.26 10.62 15.60
C GLU A 503 25.01 10.37 14.74
N ILE A 504 25.16 10.34 13.41
CA ILE A 504 24.05 10.07 12.48
C ILE A 504 23.56 8.62 12.65
N ALA A 505 24.45 7.64 12.79
CA ALA A 505 24.06 6.25 13.04
C ALA A 505 23.24 6.10 14.33
N ASN A 506 23.63 6.79 15.41
CA ASN A 506 22.88 6.81 16.68
C ASN A 506 21.50 7.45 16.55
N LEU A 507 21.35 8.46 15.68
CA LEU A 507 20.05 9.10 15.41
C LEU A 507 19.12 8.19 14.60
N ILE A 508 19.67 7.34 13.73
CA ILE A 508 18.92 6.42 12.86
C ILE A 508 18.49 5.18 13.66
N GLU A 509 19.39 4.61 14.47
CA GLU A 509 19.19 3.36 15.22
C GLU A 509 18.05 3.47 16.25
N ALA A 510 16.97 2.71 16.01
CA ALA A 510 15.83 2.74 16.91
C ALA A 510 16.02 1.86 18.13
N GLN A 511 15.67 2.39 19.29
CA GLN A 511 15.81 1.68 20.55
C GLN A 511 14.57 1.68 21.42
N SER A 512 14.38 0.53 22.04
CA SER A 512 13.31 0.26 22.97
C SER A 512 13.65 0.80 24.36
N VAL A 513 12.63 1.03 25.20
CA VAL A 513 12.87 1.38 26.61
C VAL A 513 13.72 0.32 27.31
N SER A 514 13.52 -0.96 26.99
CA SER A 514 14.28 -2.07 27.59
C SER A 514 15.79 -2.03 27.29
N GLN A 515 16.21 -1.43 26.17
CA GLN A 515 17.62 -1.26 25.83
C GLN A 515 18.22 -0.02 26.51
N LEU A 516 17.41 1.02 26.74
CA LEU A 516 17.83 2.29 27.34
C LEU A 516 17.75 2.30 28.87
N ALA A 517 16.89 1.46 29.45
CA ALA A 517 16.57 1.50 30.87
C ALA A 517 16.19 0.12 31.42
N LYS A 518 16.52 -0.10 32.69
CA LYS A 518 16.05 -1.24 33.46
C LYS A 518 14.66 -0.94 34.00
N ILE A 519 13.70 -1.80 33.69
CA ILE A 519 12.32 -1.67 34.15
C ILE A 519 12.13 -2.60 35.35
N SER A 520 11.51 -2.11 36.41
CA SER A 520 11.12 -2.91 37.57
C SER A 520 9.73 -2.51 38.04
N THR A 521 8.99 -3.48 38.58
CA THR A 521 7.64 -3.28 39.08
C THR A 521 7.65 -3.27 40.60
N ASP A 522 7.12 -2.20 41.20
CA ASP A 522 6.89 -2.14 42.63
C ASP A 522 5.44 -2.54 42.91
N ILE A 523 5.30 -3.75 43.47
CA ILE A 523 4.02 -4.37 43.79
C ILE A 523 3.34 -3.65 44.96
N THR A 524 4.12 -3.03 45.86
CA THR A 524 3.58 -2.41 47.08
C THR A 524 2.91 -1.07 46.82
N ASN A 525 3.52 -0.25 45.95
CA ASN A 525 2.99 1.07 45.59
C ASN A 525 2.22 1.06 44.27
N LEU A 526 2.11 -0.10 43.60
CA LEU A 526 1.51 -0.27 42.28
C LEU A 526 2.11 0.69 41.23
N ARG A 527 3.46 0.74 41.15
CA ARG A 527 4.20 1.64 40.25
C ARG A 527 5.16 0.88 39.36
N VAL A 528 5.40 1.41 38.16
CA VAL A 528 6.49 0.94 37.29
C VAL A 528 7.66 1.91 37.41
N LEU A 529 8.83 1.38 37.77
CA LEU A 529 10.09 2.11 37.91
C LEU A 529 10.95 1.84 36.67
N ILE A 530 11.36 2.90 36.01
CA ILE A 530 12.26 2.85 34.84
C ILE A 530 13.55 3.55 35.26
N GLU A 531 14.62 2.78 35.40
CA GLU A 531 15.97 3.23 35.75
C GLU A 531 16.82 3.35 34.47
N PRO A 532 17.02 4.56 33.92
CA PRO A 532 17.74 4.75 32.67
C PRO A 532 19.26 4.56 32.85
N ASP A 533 19.92 3.93 31.88
CA ASP A 533 21.38 3.83 31.90
C ASP A 533 22.02 5.14 31.44
N MET A 534 22.65 5.84 32.39
CA MET A 534 23.32 7.13 32.18
C MET A 534 24.47 7.05 31.17
N LYS A 535 25.07 5.88 30.92
CA LYS A 535 26.15 5.74 29.93
C LYS A 535 25.61 5.80 28.51
N ILE A 536 24.51 5.09 28.26
CA ILE A 536 23.87 4.99 26.93
C ILE A 536 23.25 6.35 26.55
N LEU A 537 22.60 7.01 27.51
CA LEU A 537 21.99 8.33 27.33
C LEU A 537 23.02 9.43 26.96
N LYS A 538 24.20 9.42 27.59
CA LYS A 538 25.26 10.39 27.30
C LYS A 538 25.83 10.24 25.89
N THR A 539 25.99 9.00 25.41
CA THR A 539 26.47 8.72 24.05
C THR A 539 25.48 9.18 22.98
N ARG A 540 24.18 9.14 23.29
CA ARG A 540 23.09 9.54 22.38
C ARG A 540 22.67 11.01 22.50
N GLY A 541 23.14 11.72 23.53
CA GLY A 541 22.74 13.11 23.76
C GLY A 541 21.28 13.27 24.18
N LEU A 542 20.66 12.25 24.78
CA LEU A 542 19.26 12.29 25.23
C LEU A 542 19.17 12.57 26.73
N PRO A 543 18.58 13.71 27.16
CA PRO A 543 18.31 13.96 28.57
C PRO A 543 17.11 13.13 29.07
N ILE A 544 17.11 12.82 30.38
CA ILE A 544 16.08 11.99 31.04
C ILE A 544 14.67 12.58 30.86
N GLU A 545 14.57 13.91 30.84
CA GLU A 545 13.31 14.64 30.63
C GLU A 545 12.72 14.38 29.24
N GLU A 546 13.57 14.35 28.21
CA GLU A 546 13.12 14.10 26.84
C GLU A 546 12.73 12.62 26.66
N LEU A 547 13.46 11.70 27.29
CA LEU A 547 13.09 10.29 27.34
C LEU A 547 11.70 10.09 27.95
N ALA A 548 11.42 10.73 29.10
CA ALA A 548 10.12 10.68 29.75
C ALA A 548 9.00 11.25 28.86
N ALA A 549 9.25 12.40 28.22
CA ALA A 549 8.29 13.00 27.29
C ALA A 549 7.99 12.10 26.09
N ARG A 550 9.01 11.44 25.52
CA ARG A 550 8.85 10.51 24.39
C ARG A 550 8.08 9.25 24.79
N ILE A 551 8.35 8.68 25.97
CA ILE A 551 7.60 7.54 26.52
C ILE A 551 6.11 7.91 26.69
N LYS A 552 5.82 9.07 27.27
CA LYS A 552 4.44 9.54 27.47
C LYS A 552 3.71 9.75 26.13
N LYS A 553 4.36 10.39 25.16
CA LYS A 553 3.78 10.69 23.84
C LYS A 553 3.53 9.42 23.02
N LYS A 554 4.52 8.54 22.90
CA LYS A 554 4.43 7.32 22.09
C LYS A 554 3.59 6.22 22.78
N GLY A 555 3.63 6.12 24.10
CA GLY A 555 2.85 5.15 24.88
C GLY A 555 1.35 5.47 25.01
N ARG A 556 0.95 6.72 24.68
CA ARG A 556 -0.40 7.25 24.94
C ARG A 556 -0.86 6.96 26.38
N LEU A 557 0.08 7.07 27.33
CA LEU A 557 -0.16 6.73 28.73
C LEU A 557 -0.92 7.88 29.40
N LYS A 558 -2.05 7.57 30.05
CA LYS A 558 -2.82 8.52 30.87
C LYS A 558 -2.26 8.65 32.30
N SER A 559 -1.31 7.78 32.64
CA SER A 559 -0.65 7.62 33.93
C SER A 559 0.12 8.89 34.31
N LYS A 560 0.17 9.21 35.61
CA LYS A 560 1.02 10.27 36.14
C LYS A 560 2.47 9.77 36.07
N MET A 561 3.34 10.60 35.50
CA MET A 561 4.75 10.30 35.32
C MET A 561 5.56 11.30 36.13
N THR A 562 6.26 10.80 37.13
CA THR A 562 7.12 11.60 38.01
C THR A 562 8.58 11.21 37.79
N ILE A 563 9.49 12.17 37.92
CA ILE A 563 10.93 11.93 37.83
C ILE A 563 11.48 12.14 39.23
N GLU A 564 11.86 11.06 39.90
CA GLU A 564 12.46 11.11 41.23
C GLU A 564 13.89 10.58 41.15
N LYS A 565 14.88 11.41 41.50
CA LYS A 565 16.31 11.04 41.59
C LYS A 565 16.89 10.34 40.35
N GLY A 566 16.41 10.69 39.15
CA GLY A 566 16.87 10.09 37.89
C GLY A 566 16.17 8.78 37.52
N VAL A 567 15.19 8.34 38.32
CA VAL A 567 14.28 7.24 38.01
C VAL A 567 12.94 7.81 37.54
N ILE A 568 12.42 7.23 36.47
CA ILE A 568 11.12 7.58 35.92
C ILE A 568 10.08 6.66 36.56
N THR A 569 9.12 7.24 37.26
CA THR A 569 8.05 6.51 37.94
C THR A 569 6.71 6.73 37.25
N LEU A 570 6.03 5.63 36.91
CA LEU A 570 4.71 5.62 36.27
C LEU A 570 3.66 5.13 37.28
N GLU A 571 2.67 5.98 37.54
CA GLU A 571 1.56 5.73 38.48
C GLU A 571 0.21 5.79 37.74
N GLU A 572 -0.63 4.77 37.90
CA GLU A 572 -2.02 4.76 37.42
C GLU A 572 -3.02 4.77 38.58
N ASP A 573 -4.14 5.48 38.42
CA ASP A 573 -5.11 5.68 39.50
C ASP A 573 -6.01 4.43 39.75
N ASP A 574 -6.14 3.48 38.80
CA ASP A 574 -7.01 2.28 38.91
C ASP A 574 -6.30 0.99 38.44
N VAL A 575 -5.58 0.27 39.33
CA VAL A 575 -4.74 -0.87 38.91
C VAL A 575 -5.10 -2.20 39.59
N SER A 576 -5.24 -3.24 38.75
CA SER A 576 -5.20 -4.66 39.09
C SER A 576 -3.82 -5.22 38.70
N PHE A 577 -3.26 -6.18 39.45
CA PHE A 577 -1.93 -6.77 39.17
C PHE A 577 -1.69 -7.15 37.70
N LYS A 578 -2.74 -7.63 37.01
CA LYS A 578 -2.67 -8.00 35.58
C LYS A 578 -2.44 -6.80 34.66
N LYS A 579 -3.01 -5.63 34.97
CA LYS A 579 -2.81 -4.40 34.18
C LYS A 579 -1.39 -3.86 34.35
N LEU A 580 -0.79 -4.04 35.52
CA LEU A 580 0.56 -3.57 35.81
C LEU A 580 1.60 -4.33 34.99
N TYR A 581 1.47 -5.65 34.87
CA TYR A 581 2.29 -6.48 33.97
C TYR A 581 2.10 -6.12 32.49
N LEU A 582 0.85 -5.85 32.06
CA LEU A 582 0.58 -5.41 30.69
C LEU A 582 1.17 -4.02 30.42
N LEU A 583 1.24 -3.16 31.42
CA LEU A 583 1.85 -1.83 31.31
C LEU A 583 3.37 -1.95 31.25
N GLU A 584 3.98 -2.79 32.08
CA GLU A 584 5.40 -3.12 32.01
C GLU A 584 5.79 -3.64 30.62
N ASP A 585 5.05 -4.63 30.11
CA ASP A 585 5.28 -5.21 28.78
C ASP A 585 5.09 -4.21 27.64
N LYS A 586 4.08 -3.34 27.77
CA LYS A 586 3.85 -2.25 26.81
C LYS A 586 4.97 -1.22 26.83
N VAL A 587 5.51 -0.90 28.00
CA VAL A 587 6.62 0.06 28.15
C VAL A 587 7.92 -0.57 27.67
N SER A 588 8.19 -1.83 27.96
CA SER A 588 9.44 -2.51 27.59
C SER A 588 9.68 -2.54 26.08
N HIS A 589 8.64 -2.83 25.30
CA HIS A 589 8.70 -2.93 23.84
C HIS A 589 8.48 -1.59 23.12
N LEU A 590 8.30 -0.50 23.85
CA LEU A 590 8.03 0.79 23.24
C LEU A 590 9.30 1.39 22.63
N MET A 591 9.26 1.67 21.31
CA MET A 591 10.37 2.30 20.58
C MET A 591 10.38 3.81 20.85
N VAL A 592 11.31 4.29 21.68
CA VAL A 592 11.31 5.68 22.15
C VAL A 592 12.13 6.59 21.26
N ASP A 593 13.24 6.08 20.75
CA ASP A 593 14.25 6.82 19.99
C ASP A 593 14.49 6.18 18.61
N GLY A 594 15.02 6.97 17.67
CA GLY A 594 15.33 6.56 16.29
C GLY A 594 14.13 6.31 15.38
N ILE A 595 14.42 5.76 14.20
CA ILE A 595 13.46 5.47 13.13
C ILE A 595 12.97 4.03 13.30
N GLY A 596 11.69 3.86 13.65
CA GLY A 596 11.16 2.62 14.26
C GLY A 596 11.37 1.31 13.48
N ASN A 597 11.55 1.37 12.16
CA ASN A 597 11.79 0.18 11.33
C ASN A 597 13.27 -0.24 11.23
N ILE A 598 14.20 0.52 11.84
CA ILE A 598 15.64 0.29 11.78
C ILE A 598 16.14 -0.21 13.13
N GLN A 599 16.55 -1.47 13.19
CA GLN A 599 16.97 -2.15 14.42
C GLN A 599 18.41 -1.83 14.81
N ARG A 600 19.31 -1.74 13.82
CA ARG A 600 20.74 -1.53 14.05
C ARG A 600 21.34 -0.69 12.92
N ALA A 601 22.30 0.17 13.26
CA ALA A 601 23.08 0.94 12.28
C ALA A 601 24.58 0.73 12.53
N ILE A 602 25.31 0.30 11.50
CA ILE A 602 26.75 -0.01 11.58
C ILE A 602 27.49 0.93 10.63
N VAL A 603 28.47 1.65 11.15
CA VAL A 603 29.33 2.54 10.37
C VAL A 603 30.53 1.76 9.86
N ARG A 604 30.72 1.74 8.54
CA ARG A 604 31.88 1.12 7.89
C ARG A 604 32.62 2.13 7.03
N LYS A 605 33.94 1.99 6.93
CA LYS A 605 34.75 2.75 5.98
C LYS A 605 34.88 1.98 4.67
N GLU A 606 34.39 2.55 3.58
CA GLU A 606 34.57 2.04 2.21
C GLU A 606 35.43 3.03 1.42
N GLY A 607 36.64 2.61 1.04
CA GLY A 607 37.63 3.51 0.48
C GLY A 607 37.99 4.64 1.46
N ASP A 608 37.70 5.88 1.05
CA ASP A 608 37.95 7.09 1.85
C ASP A 608 36.68 7.68 2.52
N GLU A 609 35.51 7.03 2.35
CA GLU A 609 34.24 7.50 2.90
C GLU A 609 33.69 6.55 3.97
N TYR A 610 32.97 7.11 4.94
CA TYR A 610 32.16 6.34 5.90
C TYR A 610 30.74 6.17 5.36
N VAL A 611 30.30 4.92 5.26
CA VAL A 611 28.96 4.48 4.84
C VAL A 611 28.27 3.82 6.03
N ILE A 612 26.97 4.10 6.21
CA ILE A 612 26.17 3.50 7.28
C ILE A 612 25.34 2.38 6.67
N PHE A 613 25.51 1.17 7.19
CA PHE A 613 24.66 0.03 6.85
C PHE A 613 23.60 -0.15 7.93
N THR A 614 22.34 -0.27 7.55
CA THR A 614 21.24 -0.47 8.50
C THR A 614 20.65 -1.87 8.40
N GLU A 615 20.29 -2.45 9.54
CA GLU A 615 19.41 -3.60 9.64
C GLU A 615 17.98 -3.10 9.84
N GLY A 616 17.10 -3.36 8.88
CA GLY A 616 15.83 -2.63 8.73
C GLY A 616 15.87 -1.63 7.58
N SER A 617 14.69 -1.25 7.10
CA SER A 617 14.55 -0.24 6.05
C SER A 617 13.41 0.75 6.33
N ASP A 618 13.74 2.03 6.15
CA ASP A 618 12.81 3.17 6.12
C ASP A 618 13.43 4.30 5.27
N LEU A 619 13.33 4.14 3.95
CA LEU A 619 13.91 5.05 2.97
C LEU A 619 13.31 6.45 3.09
N GLN A 620 12.00 6.55 3.34
CA GLN A 620 11.36 7.85 3.45
C GLN A 620 11.92 8.64 4.63
N ALA A 621 12.00 8.03 5.82
CA ALA A 621 12.51 8.70 7.00
C ALA A 621 14.01 9.00 6.89
N ILE A 622 14.82 8.09 6.33
CA ILE A 622 16.26 8.28 6.20
C ILE A 622 16.61 9.46 5.28
N LEU A 623 15.87 9.66 4.19
CA LEU A 623 16.14 10.76 3.26
C LEU A 623 15.90 12.15 3.88
N GLU A 624 15.11 12.22 4.96
CA GLU A 624 14.86 13.46 5.72
C GLU A 624 15.94 13.74 6.79
N VAL A 625 16.80 12.76 7.10
CA VAL A 625 17.85 12.90 8.13
C VAL A 625 18.94 13.87 7.67
N PRO A 626 19.33 14.87 8.48
CA PRO A 626 20.38 15.81 8.12
C PRO A 626 21.75 15.10 8.07
N GLY A 627 22.51 15.36 7.00
CA GLY A 627 23.82 14.76 6.77
C GLY A 627 23.80 13.45 5.97
N VAL A 628 22.61 12.90 5.69
CA VAL A 628 22.43 11.80 4.72
C VAL A 628 22.39 12.36 3.29
N ASP A 629 23.05 11.67 2.38
CA ASP A 629 23.05 11.94 0.95
C ASP A 629 21.86 11.26 0.27
N PRO A 630 20.86 12.03 -0.18
CA PRO A 630 19.65 11.47 -0.78
C PRO A 630 19.85 10.95 -2.20
N THR A 631 20.99 11.22 -2.83
CA THR A 631 21.22 10.86 -4.24
C THR A 631 21.86 9.48 -4.41
N ARG A 632 22.58 9.00 -3.38
CA ARG A 632 23.30 7.72 -3.40
C ARG A 632 22.71 6.68 -2.46
N THR A 633 21.93 7.08 -1.46
CA THR A 633 21.32 6.16 -0.49
C THR A 633 20.36 5.18 -1.17
N ASN A 634 20.51 3.88 -0.87
CA ASN A 634 19.71 2.82 -1.48
C ASN A 634 19.26 1.79 -0.43
N THR A 635 18.21 1.03 -0.76
CA THR A 635 17.65 -0.05 0.05
C THR A 635 17.45 -1.30 -0.80
N ASN A 636 17.55 -2.47 -0.17
CA ASN A 636 17.24 -3.74 -0.81
C ASN A 636 15.71 -4.02 -0.85
N SER A 637 14.89 -3.16 -0.25
CA SER A 637 13.43 -3.26 -0.26
C SER A 637 12.84 -2.62 -1.52
N ILE A 638 12.52 -3.44 -2.53
CA ILE A 638 12.07 -2.98 -3.86
C ILE A 638 10.75 -2.19 -3.80
N HIS A 639 9.79 -2.63 -2.97
CA HIS A 639 8.49 -1.94 -2.83
C HIS A 639 8.66 -0.55 -2.23
N GLU A 640 9.57 -0.40 -1.28
CA GLU A 640 9.88 0.87 -0.66
C GLU A 640 10.55 1.84 -1.64
N VAL A 641 11.46 1.34 -2.49
CA VAL A 641 12.00 2.13 -3.61
C VAL A 641 10.88 2.59 -4.55
N ALA A 642 9.93 1.71 -4.87
CA ALA A 642 8.81 2.03 -5.74
C ALA A 642 7.89 3.11 -5.15
N GLU A 643 7.63 3.05 -3.84
CA GLU A 643 6.77 4.01 -3.13
C GLU A 643 7.43 5.39 -2.98
N VAL A 644 8.74 5.44 -2.72
CA VAL A 644 9.45 6.70 -2.45
C VAL A 644 10.02 7.34 -3.72
N LEU A 645 10.69 6.56 -4.58
CA LEU A 645 11.42 7.04 -5.75
C LEU A 645 10.68 6.81 -7.08
N GLY A 646 9.72 5.87 -7.11
CA GLY A 646 8.89 5.57 -8.28
C GLY A 646 9.28 4.29 -9.03
N ILE A 647 8.51 3.98 -10.07
CA ILE A 647 8.57 2.68 -10.76
C ILE A 647 9.88 2.47 -11.52
N GLU A 648 10.44 3.49 -12.18
CA GLU A 648 11.72 3.35 -12.88
C GLU A 648 12.89 3.10 -11.91
N ALA A 649 12.87 3.73 -10.74
CA ALA A 649 13.85 3.46 -9.70
C ALA A 649 13.73 2.01 -9.20
N ALA A 650 12.51 1.51 -9.04
CA ALA A 650 12.27 0.12 -8.66
C ALA A 650 12.75 -0.87 -9.75
N ARG A 651 12.51 -0.57 -11.03
CA ARG A 651 13.00 -1.37 -12.16
C ARG A 651 14.52 -1.52 -12.13
N ILE A 652 15.23 -0.41 -11.93
CA ILE A 652 16.70 -0.39 -11.81
C ILE A 652 17.14 -1.14 -10.55
N ALA A 653 16.45 -0.96 -9.42
CA ALA A 653 16.75 -1.66 -8.18
C ALA A 653 16.62 -3.19 -8.34
N ILE A 654 15.58 -3.69 -9.02
CA ILE A 654 15.41 -5.12 -9.34
C ILE A 654 16.60 -5.62 -10.16
N SER A 655 16.96 -4.91 -11.23
CA SER A 655 18.06 -5.33 -12.11
C SER A 655 19.40 -5.36 -11.39
N ASN A 656 19.69 -4.33 -10.58
CA ASN A 656 20.92 -4.25 -9.79
C ASN A 656 20.97 -5.32 -8.70
N GLU A 657 19.87 -5.60 -8.02
CA GLU A 657 19.80 -6.60 -6.97
C GLU A 657 19.93 -8.03 -7.54
N LEU A 658 19.31 -8.31 -8.70
CA LEU A 658 19.51 -9.58 -9.42
C LEU A 658 20.97 -9.75 -9.82
N HIS A 659 21.62 -8.69 -10.32
CA HIS A 659 23.03 -8.76 -10.66
C HIS A 659 23.92 -8.96 -9.44
N LYS A 660 23.68 -8.22 -8.35
CA LYS A 660 24.42 -8.34 -7.08
C LYS A 660 24.33 -9.77 -6.54
N THR A 661 23.13 -10.32 -6.43
CA THR A 661 22.91 -11.68 -5.91
C THR A 661 23.54 -12.78 -6.74
N LEU A 662 23.55 -12.67 -8.07
CA LEU A 662 24.22 -13.62 -8.97
C LEU A 662 25.75 -13.48 -8.89
N SER A 663 26.26 -12.25 -8.93
CA SER A 663 27.70 -11.96 -8.92
C SER A 663 28.39 -12.37 -7.63
N GLU A 664 27.73 -12.24 -6.48
CA GLU A 664 28.24 -12.68 -5.17
C GLU A 664 28.44 -14.21 -5.11
N GLN A 665 27.69 -14.96 -5.91
CA GLN A 665 27.87 -16.41 -6.06
C GLN A 665 28.94 -16.79 -7.10
N GLY A 666 29.59 -15.79 -7.71
CA GLY A 666 30.53 -15.99 -8.81
C GLY A 666 29.86 -16.47 -10.10
N LEU A 667 28.54 -16.29 -10.23
CA LEU A 667 27.76 -16.66 -11.40
C LEU A 667 27.59 -15.40 -12.25
N ALA A 668 27.93 -15.48 -13.53
CA ALA A 668 27.79 -14.37 -14.46
C ALA A 668 26.63 -14.65 -15.42
N VAL A 669 25.58 -13.83 -15.30
CA VAL A 669 24.47 -13.79 -16.27
C VAL A 669 24.54 -12.44 -16.99
N ASP A 670 24.27 -12.44 -18.30
CA ASP A 670 24.25 -11.21 -19.07
C ASP A 670 23.22 -10.22 -18.50
N PRO A 671 23.60 -8.95 -18.26
CA PRO A 671 22.71 -7.94 -17.70
C PRO A 671 21.41 -7.75 -18.49
N ARG A 672 21.39 -8.03 -19.79
CA ARG A 672 20.20 -7.92 -20.65
C ARG A 672 19.09 -8.86 -20.21
N HIS A 673 19.42 -10.06 -19.71
CA HIS A 673 18.42 -10.97 -19.17
C HIS A 673 17.81 -10.42 -17.88
N ASN A 674 18.63 -9.88 -16.98
CA ASN A 674 18.15 -9.23 -15.74
C ASN A 674 17.31 -7.98 -16.06
N MET A 675 17.70 -7.21 -17.07
CA MET A 675 16.93 -6.06 -17.53
C MET A 675 15.58 -6.48 -18.12
N LEU A 676 15.55 -7.54 -18.94
CA LEU A 676 14.30 -8.07 -19.50
C LEU A 676 13.35 -8.49 -18.38
N VAL A 677 13.84 -9.22 -17.38
CA VAL A 677 13.03 -9.62 -16.21
C VAL A 677 12.57 -8.40 -15.41
N SER A 678 13.39 -7.37 -15.24
CA SER A 678 12.96 -6.16 -14.52
C SER A 678 11.86 -5.37 -15.25
N MET A 679 11.79 -5.47 -16.58
CA MET A 679 10.82 -4.76 -17.42
C MET A 679 9.46 -5.46 -17.50
N LEU A 680 9.44 -6.78 -17.28
CA LEU A 680 8.24 -7.60 -17.22
C LEU A 680 7.59 -7.49 -15.84
#